data_AF-A0A0B1TQ58-F1
#
_entry.id   AF-A0A0B1TQ58-F1
#
_cell.length_a   1.000
_cell.length_b   1.000
_cell.length_c   1.000
_cell.angle_alpha   90.00
_cell.angle_beta   90.00
_cell.angle_gamma   90.00
#
_symmetry.space_group_name_H-M   'P 1'
#
loop_
_entity.id
_entity.type
_entity.pdbx_description
1 polymer ?
#
loop_
_entity_poly.entity_id
_entity_poly.type
_entity_poly.pdbx_seq_one_letter_code
_entity_poly.pdbx_strand_id
1 'polypeptide(L)'
;LLYFSPGILLKFIFSHINLQLQNCNAWSNDHGVINVHLVPHTHDDLGWIKTVDQYYYGAKPELVPVGVQYIFNTVIDELQKSPERRFSFAETGFLWRWYNGHGDFEKHKLQKLVKTGQIEMIGGGWVQNDEAACHYVDIVDQMTLGLKKLDLLFGECGKPQVAWQIDPFGHSKEQANLFAMVKNFNLLSESKFRGCSIPPPRILLISIFSHINLQFQNCNAWSNDHGVINVHLVPHTHDDLGWIKTVDQYYYGAKPELVPVGVQYIFNTVIDELQKSPERRFSFAETGFLWRWYNGHGDFEKHKLQKLVKTGQVEMIGGGWVQNDEAACHYVDIVDQMTLGLKKLDLLFGECGKPQVAWQIDPFGHSKEQANLFAMMGFNSLFFARIHYLEKEARLKNKSLEFIWNASDDLKTQILTGAFYQDNYGPPEGFCWDALCGDDPIMDDPDLEGYNVDQKINTFVNLVKKQASFLRSSHVMLLMGSDFQYTNANTWYTNLDKLIRYVNGNSTHGIKAFYSTPSCYVKAVTDASTHLPTKDDDFFPYASSNTSYWTGYFTSRPTLKGMIRDASSLLQLSKQLDALADLGPEDDADVETMARASALAQHHDAVTGTAKENVTRDYEKRLAIAFKEGEVGAVKLRVNLKIFIIN
;
A
#
# COMPACT_ATOMS: atom_id res chain seq x y z
N LEU A 1 -4.95 -29.54 4.38
CA LEU A 1 -6.15 -30.27 3.89
C LEU A 1 -7.36 -29.34 3.93
N LEU A 2 -7.51 -28.52 2.89
CA LEU A 2 -8.76 -28.14 2.20
C LEU A 2 -8.34 -27.10 1.16
N TYR A 3 -8.18 -27.59 -0.07
CA TYR A 3 -7.93 -26.83 -1.29
C TYR A 3 -9.07 -25.82 -1.49
N PHE A 4 -8.75 -24.53 -1.60
CA PHE A 4 -9.61 -23.60 -2.32
C PHE A 4 -9.06 -23.46 -3.74
N SER A 5 -9.73 -24.16 -4.66
CA SER A 5 -9.47 -24.10 -6.10
C SER A 5 -9.79 -22.69 -6.63
N PRO A 6 -8.98 -22.12 -7.55
CA PRO A 6 -9.20 -20.79 -8.15
C PRO A 6 -10.45 -20.67 -9.05
N GLY A 7 -11.35 -21.63 -9.05
CA GLY A 7 -12.50 -21.70 -9.96
C GLY A 7 -13.79 -21.01 -9.50
N ILE A 8 -13.73 -20.04 -8.56
CA ILE A 8 -14.96 -19.45 -7.95
C ILE A 8 -15.14 -17.95 -8.22
N LEU A 9 -14.20 -17.22 -8.85
CA LEU A 9 -14.46 -15.84 -9.25
C LEU A 9 -15.16 -15.67 -10.61
N LEU A 10 -15.46 -16.77 -11.32
CA LEU A 10 -16.10 -16.76 -12.64
C LEU A 10 -17.08 -17.94 -12.83
N LYS A 11 -17.87 -18.24 -11.80
CA LYS A 11 -19.01 -19.16 -11.91
C LYS A 11 -20.30 -18.46 -11.52
N PHE A 12 -20.85 -17.72 -12.48
CA PHE A 12 -22.29 -17.52 -12.61
C PHE A 12 -22.71 -17.77 -14.07
N ILE A 13 -23.22 -19.01 -14.23
CA ILE A 13 -24.28 -19.54 -15.13
C ILE A 13 -24.24 -19.23 -16.65
N PHE A 14 -24.50 -20.31 -17.40
CA PHE A 14 -24.20 -20.55 -18.81
C PHE A 14 -25.39 -20.34 -19.80
N SER A 15 -24.99 -20.05 -21.04
CA SER A 15 -25.66 -20.19 -22.37
C SER A 15 -27.18 -20.39 -22.46
N HIS A 16 -27.89 -19.45 -23.10
CA HIS A 16 -29.22 -19.67 -23.70
C HIS A 16 -29.40 -18.82 -24.98
N ILE A 17 -30.06 -19.38 -26.00
CA ILE A 17 -30.69 -18.59 -27.07
C ILE A 17 -31.82 -17.76 -26.43
N ASN A 18 -31.88 -16.50 -26.86
CA ASN A 18 -32.19 -15.33 -26.05
C ASN A 18 -33.69 -14.95 -26.09
N LEU A 19 -34.36 -14.91 -24.94
CA LEU A 19 -35.78 -14.51 -24.83
C LEU A 19 -36.02 -13.05 -25.24
N GLN A 20 -35.04 -12.14 -25.07
CA GLN A 20 -35.16 -10.75 -25.55
C GLN A 20 -35.07 -10.68 -27.07
N LEU A 21 -34.19 -11.46 -27.71
CA LEU A 21 -34.12 -11.55 -29.18
C LEU A 21 -35.30 -12.31 -29.81
N GLN A 22 -35.99 -13.17 -29.03
CA GLN A 22 -37.21 -13.85 -29.47
C GLN A 22 -38.46 -12.95 -29.47
N ASN A 23 -38.42 -11.81 -28.77
CA ASN A 23 -39.52 -10.85 -28.67
C ASN A 23 -39.30 -9.58 -29.53
N CYS A 24 -38.45 -9.67 -30.54
CA CYS A 24 -38.28 -8.62 -31.53
C CYS A 24 -39.56 -8.42 -32.36
N ASN A 25 -39.90 -7.17 -32.65
CA ASN A 25 -40.95 -6.88 -33.62
C ASN A 25 -40.53 -7.40 -35.00
N ALA A 26 -41.51 -7.84 -35.81
CA ALA A 26 -41.24 -8.31 -37.16
C ALA A 26 -40.66 -7.19 -38.04
N TRP A 27 -39.76 -7.55 -38.95
CA TRP A 27 -39.20 -6.67 -39.98
C TRP A 27 -39.36 -7.29 -41.38
N SER A 28 -39.22 -6.48 -42.42
CA SER A 28 -39.31 -6.96 -43.80
C SER A 28 -38.01 -7.64 -44.23
N ASN A 29 -38.12 -8.80 -44.89
CA ASN A 29 -36.98 -9.45 -45.56
C ASN A 29 -36.88 -9.04 -47.05
N ASP A 30 -37.71 -8.11 -47.52
CA ASP A 30 -37.66 -7.60 -48.88
C ASP A 30 -36.45 -6.67 -49.07
N HIS A 31 -35.57 -7.04 -49.99
CA HIS A 31 -34.38 -6.26 -50.35
C HIS A 31 -34.70 -4.89 -50.98
N GLY A 32 -35.95 -4.63 -51.39
CA GLY A 32 -36.41 -3.34 -51.89
C GLY A 32 -36.87 -2.34 -50.82
N VAL A 33 -36.89 -2.74 -49.54
CA VAL A 33 -37.39 -1.92 -48.43
C VAL A 33 -36.28 -1.64 -47.40
N ILE A 34 -36.22 -0.41 -46.90
CA ILE A 34 -35.33 -0.04 -45.79
C ILE A 34 -36.08 -0.27 -44.47
N ASN A 35 -35.60 -1.20 -43.64
CA ASN A 35 -36.09 -1.35 -42.27
C ASN A 35 -35.49 -0.25 -41.38
N VAL A 36 -36.35 0.55 -40.75
CA VAL A 36 -35.94 1.58 -39.79
C VAL A 36 -36.28 1.12 -38.38
N HIS A 37 -35.26 0.97 -37.53
CA HIS A 37 -35.42 0.58 -36.13
C HIS A 37 -35.40 1.84 -35.25
N LEU A 38 -36.50 2.07 -34.53
CA LEU A 38 -36.59 3.14 -33.54
C LEU A 38 -36.13 2.58 -32.19
N VAL A 39 -35.13 3.23 -31.57
CA VAL A 39 -34.54 2.80 -30.29
C VAL A 39 -34.73 3.91 -29.24
N PRO A 40 -35.88 3.94 -28.54
CA PRO A 40 -36.09 4.84 -27.41
C PRO A 40 -35.15 4.46 -26.27
N HIS A 41 -34.37 5.41 -25.79
CA HIS A 41 -33.45 5.20 -24.67
C HIS A 41 -33.32 6.46 -23.82
N THR A 42 -32.77 6.29 -22.61
CA THR A 42 -32.28 7.40 -21.78
C THR A 42 -30.80 7.19 -21.43
N HIS A 43 -30.11 8.30 -21.24
CA HIS A 43 -28.75 8.41 -20.73
C HIS A 43 -28.82 9.42 -19.58
N ASP A 44 -28.58 8.97 -18.35
CA ASP A 44 -28.88 9.73 -17.14
C ASP A 44 -27.61 9.86 -16.29
N ASP A 45 -26.78 10.86 -16.61
CA ASP A 45 -25.50 11.09 -15.94
C ASP A 45 -25.64 11.13 -14.42
N LEU A 46 -24.87 10.26 -13.74
CA LEU A 46 -24.79 10.20 -12.28
C LEU A 46 -23.91 11.32 -11.73
N GLY A 47 -24.35 12.56 -11.96
CA GLY A 47 -23.70 13.80 -11.53
C GLY A 47 -23.02 14.52 -12.70
N TRP A 48 -23.44 15.77 -12.95
CA TRP A 48 -22.87 16.66 -13.98
C TRP A 48 -23.06 18.13 -13.58
N ILE A 49 -24.18 18.76 -13.99
CA ILE A 49 -24.52 20.15 -13.63
C ILE A 49 -25.20 20.20 -12.24
N LYS A 50 -25.87 19.11 -11.86
CA LYS A 50 -26.53 18.93 -10.57
C LYS A 50 -25.91 17.73 -9.83
N THR A 51 -26.08 17.69 -8.50
CA THR A 51 -25.70 16.50 -7.73
C THR A 51 -26.59 15.31 -8.09
N VAL A 52 -26.15 14.09 -7.79
CA VAL A 52 -26.92 12.85 -8.02
C VAL A 52 -28.33 12.94 -7.43
N ASP A 53 -28.47 13.45 -6.20
CA ASP A 53 -29.77 13.63 -5.54
C ASP A 53 -30.66 14.65 -6.27
N GLN A 54 -30.06 15.74 -6.74
CA GLN A 54 -30.78 16.80 -7.43
C GLN A 54 -31.27 16.35 -8.80
N TYR A 55 -30.49 15.56 -9.54
CA TYR A 55 -30.94 14.91 -10.78
C TYR A 55 -32.03 13.87 -10.51
N TYR A 56 -31.90 13.06 -9.46
CA TYR A 56 -32.89 12.04 -9.16
C TYR A 56 -34.27 12.64 -8.86
N TYR A 57 -34.32 13.63 -7.96
CA TYR A 57 -35.60 14.23 -7.52
C TYR A 57 -36.12 15.35 -8.43
N GLY A 58 -35.30 15.88 -9.33
CA GLY A 58 -35.66 17.03 -10.18
C GLY A 58 -35.53 18.39 -9.48
N ALA A 59 -34.66 18.50 -8.48
CA ALA A 59 -34.34 19.78 -7.85
C ALA A 59 -33.55 20.68 -8.81
N LYS A 60 -33.54 21.99 -8.52
CA LYS A 60 -32.90 23.03 -9.33
C LYS A 60 -33.32 23.01 -10.81
N PRO A 61 -34.62 23.14 -11.12
CA PRO A 61 -35.11 23.11 -12.50
C PRO A 61 -34.55 24.24 -13.37
N GLU A 62 -34.08 25.33 -12.75
CA GLU A 62 -33.40 26.43 -13.42
C GLU A 62 -32.07 26.04 -14.08
N LEU A 63 -31.41 24.98 -13.60
CA LEU A 63 -30.20 24.43 -14.23
C LEU A 63 -30.57 23.44 -15.33
N VAL A 64 -31.34 22.41 -14.96
CA VAL A 64 -31.88 21.40 -15.88
C VAL A 64 -33.24 20.95 -15.35
N PRO A 65 -34.35 21.16 -16.09
CA PRO A 65 -35.70 20.85 -15.64
C PRO A 65 -36.06 19.36 -15.81
N VAL A 66 -35.19 18.46 -15.33
CA VAL A 66 -35.37 17.00 -15.42
C VAL A 66 -35.22 16.35 -14.04
N GLY A 67 -36.04 15.32 -13.79
CA GLY A 67 -35.94 14.44 -12.63
C GLY A 67 -36.00 12.98 -13.05
N VAL A 68 -34.93 12.22 -12.78
CA VAL A 68 -34.76 10.84 -13.29
C VAL A 68 -35.83 9.89 -12.74
N GLN A 69 -36.31 10.07 -11.51
CA GLN A 69 -37.40 9.24 -10.97
C GLN A 69 -38.68 9.32 -11.82
N TYR A 70 -38.95 10.47 -12.45
CA TYR A 70 -40.12 10.65 -13.30
C TYR A 70 -39.96 9.96 -14.65
N ILE A 71 -38.73 9.81 -15.15
CA ILE A 71 -38.41 9.01 -16.35
C ILE A 71 -38.81 7.57 -16.10
N PHE A 72 -38.33 6.95 -15.01
CA PHE A 72 -38.70 5.58 -14.65
C PHE A 72 -40.22 5.41 -14.48
N ASN A 73 -40.88 6.29 -13.72
CA ASN A 73 -42.33 6.20 -13.49
C ASN A 73 -43.12 6.26 -14.80
N THR A 74 -42.85 7.27 -15.64
CA THR A 74 -43.60 7.48 -16.87
C THR A 74 -43.30 6.44 -17.94
N VAL A 75 -42.03 6.04 -18.11
CA VAL A 75 -41.65 4.98 -19.05
C VAL A 75 -42.33 3.67 -18.66
N ILE A 76 -42.25 3.26 -17.40
CA ILE A 76 -42.87 2.01 -16.93
C ILE A 76 -44.37 2.02 -17.22
N ASP A 77 -45.08 3.08 -16.86
CA ASP A 77 -46.53 3.18 -17.08
C ASP A 77 -46.90 3.23 -18.58
N GLU A 78 -46.13 3.94 -19.41
CA GLU A 78 -46.37 3.99 -20.86
C GLU A 78 -46.11 2.64 -21.53
N LEU A 79 -45.11 1.88 -21.09
CA LEU A 79 -44.83 0.55 -21.64
C LEU A 79 -45.95 -0.45 -21.34
N GLN A 80 -46.71 -0.28 -20.25
CA GLN A 80 -47.86 -1.14 -19.96
C GLN A 80 -49.01 -0.97 -20.95
N LYS A 81 -49.11 0.18 -21.62
CA LYS A 81 -50.23 0.50 -22.52
C LYS A 81 -50.17 -0.25 -23.85
N SER A 82 -49.00 -0.72 -24.27
CA SER A 82 -48.87 -1.51 -25.49
C SER A 82 -47.67 -2.48 -25.40
N PRO A 83 -47.86 -3.77 -25.73
CA PRO A 83 -46.80 -4.76 -25.73
C PRO A 83 -45.78 -4.56 -26.86
N GLU A 84 -46.01 -3.63 -27.79
CA GLU A 84 -45.06 -3.30 -28.88
C GLU A 84 -44.06 -2.21 -28.48
N ARG A 85 -44.35 -1.46 -27.40
CA ARG A 85 -43.45 -0.40 -26.93
C ARG A 85 -42.19 -1.01 -26.31
N ARG A 86 -41.07 -0.35 -26.56
CA ARG A 86 -39.72 -0.74 -26.11
C ARG A 86 -39.02 0.48 -25.53
N PHE A 87 -38.16 0.26 -24.55
CA PHE A 87 -37.28 1.30 -23.99
C PHE A 87 -35.99 0.69 -23.46
N SER A 88 -34.87 1.40 -23.60
CA SER A 88 -33.58 0.95 -23.11
C SER A 88 -32.97 1.92 -22.08
N PHE A 89 -32.43 1.36 -20.99
CA PHE A 89 -31.70 2.13 -19.97
C PHE A 89 -30.20 1.81 -20.05
N ALA A 90 -29.37 2.85 -20.16
CA ALA A 90 -27.92 2.69 -20.34
C ALA A 90 -27.13 2.50 -19.02
N GLU A 91 -27.68 2.96 -17.90
CA GLU A 91 -26.97 3.01 -16.62
C GLU A 91 -27.84 2.48 -15.49
N THR A 92 -27.21 1.85 -14.49
CA THR A 92 -27.93 1.15 -13.42
C THR A 92 -27.98 1.91 -12.10
N GLY A 93 -27.18 2.97 -11.91
CA GLY A 93 -27.12 3.67 -10.63
C GLY A 93 -28.44 4.33 -10.23
N PHE A 94 -29.11 5.05 -11.13
CA PHE A 94 -30.44 5.60 -10.85
C PHE A 94 -31.54 4.54 -10.82
N LEU A 95 -31.41 3.47 -11.61
CA LEU A 95 -32.31 2.33 -11.52
C LEU A 95 -32.29 1.71 -10.13
N TRP A 96 -31.11 1.52 -9.54
CA TRP A 96 -30.97 0.96 -8.20
C TRP A 96 -31.63 1.84 -7.15
N ARG A 97 -31.45 3.16 -7.28
CA ARG A 97 -32.08 4.15 -6.41
C ARG A 97 -33.60 4.13 -6.55
N TRP A 98 -34.11 4.10 -7.79
CA TRP A 98 -35.53 3.98 -8.07
C TRP A 98 -36.11 2.69 -7.50
N TYR A 99 -35.47 1.56 -7.78
CA TYR A 99 -35.92 0.27 -7.29
C TYR A 99 -36.02 0.22 -5.77
N ASN A 100 -35.02 0.73 -5.03
CA ASN A 100 -35.06 0.73 -3.57
C ASN A 100 -36.09 1.70 -2.97
N GLY A 101 -36.38 2.81 -3.67
CA GLY A 101 -37.33 3.81 -3.23
C GLY A 101 -38.80 3.44 -3.45
N HIS A 102 -39.11 2.40 -4.21
CA HIS A 102 -40.48 2.05 -4.60
C HIS A 102 -40.99 0.74 -3.96
N GLY A 103 -42.31 0.66 -3.80
CA GLY A 103 -43.00 -0.51 -3.24
C GLY A 103 -43.02 -1.70 -4.19
N ASP A 104 -43.41 -2.87 -3.68
CA ASP A 104 -43.36 -4.13 -4.42
C ASP A 104 -44.19 -4.10 -5.71
N PHE A 105 -45.32 -3.40 -5.74
CA PHE A 105 -46.16 -3.30 -6.93
C PHE A 105 -45.40 -2.72 -8.14
N GLU A 106 -44.70 -1.61 -7.95
CA GLU A 106 -43.91 -0.95 -9.01
C GLU A 106 -42.69 -1.80 -9.42
N LYS A 107 -42.04 -2.45 -8.45
CA LYS A 107 -40.95 -3.41 -8.72
C LYS A 107 -41.42 -4.56 -9.60
N HIS A 108 -42.59 -5.13 -9.33
CA HIS A 108 -43.17 -6.22 -10.13
C HIS A 108 -43.52 -5.76 -11.55
N LYS A 109 -44.00 -4.52 -11.74
CA LYS A 109 -44.22 -3.96 -13.08
C LYS A 109 -42.92 -3.92 -13.88
N LEU A 110 -41.85 -3.38 -13.29
CA LEU A 110 -40.54 -3.30 -13.92
C LEU A 110 -39.99 -4.69 -14.25
N GLN A 111 -40.02 -5.63 -13.30
CA GLN A 111 -39.58 -7.00 -13.51
C GLN A 111 -40.36 -7.70 -14.64
N LYS A 112 -41.68 -7.48 -14.71
CA LYS A 112 -42.51 -7.99 -15.81
C LYS A 112 -42.05 -7.42 -17.15
N LEU A 113 -41.85 -6.11 -17.25
CA LEU A 113 -41.44 -5.45 -18.49
C LEU A 113 -40.06 -5.92 -18.98
N VAL A 114 -39.09 -6.09 -18.06
CA VAL A 114 -37.77 -6.67 -18.36
C VAL A 114 -37.92 -8.12 -18.84
N LYS A 115 -38.73 -8.92 -18.15
CA LYS A 115 -38.99 -10.33 -18.52
C LYS A 115 -39.67 -10.47 -19.88
N THR A 116 -40.55 -9.53 -20.25
CA THR A 116 -41.20 -9.51 -21.57
C THR A 116 -40.34 -8.93 -22.68
N GLY A 117 -39.16 -8.37 -22.36
CA GLY A 117 -38.29 -7.69 -23.32
C GLY A 117 -38.80 -6.31 -23.75
N GLN A 118 -39.73 -5.72 -22.99
CA GLN A 118 -40.19 -4.34 -23.21
C GLN A 118 -39.20 -3.30 -22.66
N ILE A 119 -38.43 -3.69 -21.63
CA ILE A 119 -37.30 -2.92 -21.11
C ILE A 119 -36.03 -3.73 -21.32
N GLU A 120 -34.99 -3.09 -21.88
CA GLU A 120 -33.64 -3.62 -22.01
C GLU A 120 -32.65 -2.78 -21.20
N MET A 121 -31.67 -3.44 -20.57
CA MET A 121 -30.51 -2.78 -19.98
C MET A 121 -29.36 -2.87 -20.98
N ILE A 122 -28.83 -1.73 -21.41
CA ILE A 122 -27.72 -1.64 -22.35
C ILE A 122 -26.49 -1.13 -21.58
N GLY A 123 -25.28 -1.62 -21.87
CA GLY A 123 -24.06 -1.28 -21.11
C GLY A 123 -23.94 -1.99 -19.75
N GLY A 124 -24.90 -1.81 -18.83
CA GLY A 124 -24.97 -2.54 -17.56
C GLY A 124 -24.11 -2.03 -16.41
N GLY A 125 -23.33 -0.98 -16.67
CA GLY A 125 -22.52 -0.31 -15.66
C GLY A 125 -23.35 0.39 -14.60
N TRP A 126 -22.71 0.68 -13.47
CA TRP A 126 -23.25 1.63 -12.50
C TRP A 126 -23.43 3.01 -13.14
N VAL A 127 -22.41 3.44 -13.89
CA VAL A 127 -22.33 4.66 -14.72
C VAL A 127 -21.82 4.28 -16.12
N GLN A 128 -22.02 5.15 -17.10
CA GLN A 128 -21.25 5.11 -18.35
C GLN A 128 -19.88 5.74 -18.08
N ASN A 129 -18.84 4.91 -17.99
CA ASN A 129 -17.49 5.40 -17.68
C ASN A 129 -16.90 6.19 -18.86
N ASP A 130 -16.05 7.17 -18.55
CA ASP A 130 -15.19 7.75 -19.58
C ASP A 130 -14.10 6.75 -20.01
N GLU A 131 -13.51 6.96 -21.17
CA GLU A 131 -12.46 6.10 -21.72
C GLU A 131 -11.07 6.75 -21.66
N ALA A 132 -10.99 8.07 -21.45
CA ALA A 132 -9.72 8.79 -21.39
C ALA A 132 -9.14 8.87 -19.97
N ALA A 133 -10.00 9.01 -18.95
CA ALA A 133 -9.56 9.27 -17.57
C ALA A 133 -9.77 8.10 -16.59
N CYS A 134 -10.57 7.09 -16.95
CA CYS A 134 -10.92 6.00 -16.02
C CYS A 134 -9.87 4.90 -15.99
N HIS A 135 -9.53 4.43 -14.79
CA HIS A 135 -8.64 3.29 -14.63
C HIS A 135 -9.39 1.97 -14.91
N TYR A 136 -8.73 1.00 -15.53
CA TYR A 136 -9.40 -0.24 -15.96
C TYR A 136 -10.04 -1.01 -14.80
N VAL A 137 -9.43 -0.99 -13.60
CA VAL A 137 -9.99 -1.64 -12.41
C VAL A 137 -11.31 -1.00 -12.02
N ASP A 138 -11.40 0.34 -12.04
CA ASP A 138 -12.63 1.05 -11.69
C ASP A 138 -13.74 0.77 -12.71
N ILE A 139 -13.38 0.66 -14.00
CA ILE A 139 -14.29 0.23 -15.07
C ILE A 139 -14.80 -1.19 -14.77
N VAL A 140 -13.91 -2.13 -14.44
CA VAL A 140 -14.29 -3.50 -14.11
C VAL A 140 -15.16 -3.55 -12.86
N ASP A 141 -14.83 -2.83 -11.80
CA ASP A 141 -15.55 -2.86 -10.53
C ASP A 141 -16.95 -2.26 -10.64
N GLN A 142 -17.07 -1.08 -11.27
CA GLN A 142 -18.36 -0.42 -11.44
C GLN A 142 -19.29 -1.23 -12.37
N MET A 143 -18.72 -1.83 -13.42
CA MET A 143 -19.45 -2.75 -14.31
C MET A 143 -19.84 -4.04 -13.57
N THR A 144 -18.94 -4.61 -12.78
CA THR A 144 -19.20 -5.81 -11.98
C THR A 144 -20.33 -5.57 -10.99
N LEU A 145 -20.34 -4.40 -10.32
CA LEU A 145 -21.39 -4.02 -9.39
C LEU A 145 -22.75 -3.87 -10.10
N GLY A 146 -22.79 -3.14 -11.22
CA GLY A 146 -24.02 -2.95 -12.02
C GLY A 146 -24.58 -4.28 -12.53
N LEU A 147 -23.74 -5.11 -13.17
CA LEU A 147 -24.13 -6.41 -13.71
C LEU A 147 -24.59 -7.37 -12.60
N LYS A 148 -23.90 -7.43 -11.47
CA LYS A 148 -24.32 -8.25 -10.31
C LYS A 148 -25.69 -7.83 -9.80
N LYS A 149 -25.99 -6.52 -9.79
CA LYS A 149 -27.29 -6.00 -9.34
C LYS A 149 -28.39 -6.31 -10.34
N LEU A 150 -28.12 -6.21 -11.64
CA LEU A 150 -29.07 -6.62 -12.67
C LEU A 150 -29.41 -8.11 -12.57
N ASP A 151 -28.41 -8.96 -12.35
CA ASP A 151 -28.61 -10.39 -12.13
C ASP A 151 -29.45 -10.66 -10.87
N LEU A 152 -29.18 -9.97 -9.77
CA LEU A 152 -29.98 -10.08 -8.54
C LEU A 152 -31.45 -9.66 -8.73
N LEU A 153 -31.72 -8.65 -9.56
CA LEU A 153 -33.07 -8.10 -9.74
C LEU A 153 -33.90 -8.86 -10.78
N PHE A 154 -33.25 -9.31 -11.85
CA PHE A 154 -33.92 -9.77 -13.05
C PHE A 154 -33.38 -11.12 -13.57
N GLY A 155 -32.32 -11.66 -12.97
CA GLY A 155 -31.60 -12.85 -13.45
C GLY A 155 -31.10 -12.68 -14.89
N GLU A 156 -31.11 -13.77 -15.65
CA GLU A 156 -30.74 -13.78 -17.07
C GLU A 156 -31.50 -12.75 -17.94
N CYS A 157 -32.73 -12.37 -17.56
CA CYS A 157 -33.52 -11.39 -18.32
C CYS A 157 -32.99 -9.95 -18.19
N GLY A 158 -32.20 -9.65 -17.15
CA GLY A 158 -31.59 -8.33 -16.96
C GLY A 158 -30.19 -8.19 -17.53
N LYS A 159 -29.63 -9.26 -18.11
CA LYS A 159 -28.24 -9.29 -18.57
C LYS A 159 -28.09 -8.50 -19.88
N PRO A 160 -27.33 -7.39 -19.89
CA PRO A 160 -27.10 -6.60 -21.10
C PRO A 160 -26.45 -7.43 -22.20
N GLN A 161 -26.94 -7.24 -23.44
CA GLN A 161 -26.41 -7.92 -24.62
C GLN A 161 -25.69 -6.96 -25.58
N VAL A 162 -25.99 -5.66 -25.44
CA VAL A 162 -25.45 -4.59 -26.26
C VAL A 162 -24.58 -3.71 -25.37
N ALA A 163 -23.30 -3.62 -25.70
CA ALA A 163 -22.43 -2.57 -25.17
C ALA A 163 -22.89 -1.24 -25.77
N TRP A 164 -23.02 -0.22 -24.93
CA TRP A 164 -23.61 1.06 -25.33
C TRP A 164 -22.86 2.19 -24.66
N GLN A 165 -22.35 3.12 -25.48
CA GLN A 165 -21.46 4.19 -25.05
C GLN A 165 -21.68 5.38 -25.97
N ILE A 166 -22.50 6.35 -25.55
CA ILE A 166 -22.97 7.46 -26.41
C ILE A 166 -22.28 8.79 -26.10
N ASP A 167 -21.65 8.93 -24.94
CA ASP A 167 -20.99 10.18 -24.53
C ASP A 167 -19.66 9.97 -23.77
N PRO A 168 -18.70 9.14 -24.27
CA PRO A 168 -17.35 9.18 -23.72
C PRO A 168 -16.56 10.33 -24.36
N PHE A 169 -15.59 10.89 -23.62
CA PHE A 169 -14.67 11.89 -24.15
C PHE A 169 -13.52 11.21 -24.93
N GLY A 170 -13.89 10.37 -25.91
CA GLY A 170 -12.99 9.57 -26.74
C GLY A 170 -13.33 8.08 -26.70
N HIS A 171 -12.92 7.34 -27.73
CA HIS A 171 -13.06 5.88 -27.79
C HIS A 171 -11.69 5.20 -27.82
N SER A 172 -11.50 4.24 -26.93
CA SER A 172 -10.32 3.41 -26.75
C SER A 172 -10.56 2.03 -27.37
N LYS A 173 -9.49 1.41 -27.88
CA LYS A 173 -9.56 0.02 -28.36
C LYS A 173 -9.70 -0.95 -27.18
N GLU A 174 -9.22 -0.54 -26.00
CA GLU A 174 -9.19 -1.29 -24.75
C GLU A 174 -10.61 -1.55 -24.23
N GLN A 175 -11.48 -0.53 -24.22
CA GLN A 175 -12.88 -0.68 -23.83
C GLN A 175 -13.63 -1.65 -24.75
N ALA A 176 -13.43 -1.55 -26.07
CA ALA A 176 -14.01 -2.49 -27.02
C ALA A 176 -13.50 -3.93 -26.80
N ASN A 177 -12.21 -4.09 -26.46
CA ASN A 177 -11.61 -5.39 -26.14
C ASN A 177 -12.20 -5.98 -24.84
N LEU A 178 -12.41 -5.16 -23.80
CA LEU A 178 -13.05 -5.58 -22.55
C LEU A 178 -14.44 -6.16 -22.82
N PHE A 179 -15.28 -5.48 -23.62
CA PHE A 179 -16.59 -6.00 -24.01
C PHE A 179 -16.52 -7.29 -24.83
N ALA A 180 -15.52 -7.41 -25.72
CA ALA A 180 -15.34 -8.60 -26.55
C ALA A 180 -14.91 -9.85 -25.75
N MET A 181 -14.08 -9.66 -24.71
CA MET A 181 -13.59 -10.76 -23.86
C MET A 181 -14.73 -11.45 -23.09
N VAL A 182 -15.82 -10.75 -22.78
CA VAL A 182 -17.02 -11.32 -22.13
C VAL A 182 -17.74 -12.34 -23.03
N LYS A 183 -17.61 -12.23 -24.36
CA LYS A 183 -18.39 -13.03 -25.34
C LYS A 183 -17.80 -14.42 -25.60
N ASN A 184 -16.48 -14.60 -25.49
CA ASN A 184 -15.77 -15.83 -25.87
C ASN A 184 -15.88 -16.99 -24.85
N PHE A 185 -16.38 -16.74 -23.65
CA PHE A 185 -16.52 -17.78 -22.61
C PHE A 185 -17.77 -18.67 -22.78
N ASN A 186 -18.71 -18.32 -23.68
CA ASN A 186 -20.02 -18.97 -23.80
C ASN A 186 -20.09 -20.19 -24.75
N LEU A 187 -19.03 -20.52 -25.49
CA LEU A 187 -19.05 -21.55 -26.54
C LEU A 187 -18.75 -22.99 -26.06
N LEU A 188 -18.50 -23.21 -24.77
CA LEU A 188 -17.98 -24.50 -24.26
C LEU A 188 -18.93 -25.34 -23.38
N SER A 189 -20.23 -25.05 -23.30
CA SER A 189 -21.15 -25.94 -22.55
C SER A 189 -22.56 -26.04 -23.14
N GLU A 190 -22.88 -27.23 -23.67
CA GLU A 190 -24.26 -27.69 -23.86
C GLU A 190 -24.63 -28.63 -22.70
N SER A 191 -25.65 -28.30 -21.90
CA SER A 191 -26.67 -29.26 -21.42
C SER A 191 -27.76 -28.65 -20.51
N LYS A 192 -29.01 -28.85 -20.94
CA LYS A 192 -30.32 -28.98 -20.25
C LYS A 192 -30.68 -28.11 -19.02
N PHE A 193 -31.63 -27.21 -19.30
CA PHE A 193 -32.82 -26.76 -18.53
C PHE A 193 -32.84 -26.87 -16.99
N ARG A 194 -33.03 -25.70 -16.34
CA ARG A 194 -33.95 -25.45 -15.20
C ARG A 194 -34.21 -23.94 -15.07
N GLY A 195 -35.46 -23.55 -14.78
CA GLY A 195 -35.91 -22.16 -14.68
C GLY A 195 -35.41 -21.40 -13.44
N CYS A 196 -35.62 -20.07 -13.45
CA CYS A 196 -35.10 -19.09 -12.48
C CYS A 196 -35.43 -19.42 -11.01
N SER A 197 -34.42 -19.53 -10.16
CA SER A 197 -34.56 -19.51 -8.68
C SER A 197 -33.25 -19.09 -7.99
N ILE A 198 -33.36 -18.33 -6.88
CA ILE A 198 -32.27 -17.67 -6.13
C ILE A 198 -31.90 -18.46 -4.85
N PRO A 199 -30.61 -18.61 -4.45
CA PRO A 199 -30.20 -19.13 -3.14
C PRO A 199 -29.53 -18.08 -2.20
N PRO A 200 -29.47 -18.35 -0.87
CA PRO A 200 -29.02 -17.39 0.16
C PRO A 200 -27.53 -17.53 0.58
N PRO A 201 -26.95 -16.59 1.37
CA PRO A 201 -25.51 -16.50 1.63
C PRO A 201 -25.03 -17.25 2.88
N ARG A 202 -23.73 -17.57 2.95
CA ARG A 202 -23.04 -18.09 4.14
C ARG A 202 -21.84 -17.22 4.54
N ILE A 203 -21.64 -17.14 5.86
CA ILE A 203 -20.63 -16.39 6.62
C ILE A 203 -19.34 -17.22 6.77
N LEU A 204 -18.18 -16.54 6.79
CA LEU A 204 -16.86 -17.11 7.05
C LEU A 204 -16.41 -16.80 8.50
N LEU A 205 -15.73 -17.76 9.15
CA LEU A 205 -15.10 -17.65 10.47
C LEU A 205 -13.58 -17.62 10.32
N ILE A 206 -12.90 -16.76 11.09
CA ILE A 206 -11.44 -16.65 11.17
C ILE A 206 -10.97 -17.30 12.48
N SER A 207 -9.90 -18.08 12.44
CA SER A 207 -9.20 -18.64 13.61
C SER A 207 -7.88 -17.90 13.86
N ILE A 208 -7.58 -17.59 15.14
CA ILE A 208 -6.34 -16.95 15.60
C ILE A 208 -5.42 -18.00 16.23
N PHE A 209 -4.14 -18.02 15.86
CA PHE A 209 -3.08 -18.75 16.57
C PHE A 209 -2.13 -17.76 17.25
N SER A 210 -1.88 -17.94 18.54
CA SER A 210 -0.91 -17.15 19.33
C SER A 210 0.53 -17.64 19.10
N HIS A 211 1.42 -16.79 18.59
CA HIS A 211 2.86 -17.03 18.48
C HIS A 211 3.63 -16.27 19.58
N ILE A 212 4.62 -16.92 20.20
CA ILE A 212 5.51 -16.33 21.21
C ILE A 212 6.63 -15.55 20.49
N ASN A 213 6.80 -14.28 20.81
CA ASN A 213 7.64 -13.33 20.08
C ASN A 213 9.08 -13.27 20.66
N LEU A 214 10.05 -13.77 19.89
CA LEU A 214 11.45 -13.93 20.33
C LEU A 214 12.22 -12.60 20.43
N GLN A 215 11.86 -11.56 19.66
CA GLN A 215 12.57 -10.28 19.69
C GLN A 215 12.38 -9.52 21.02
N PHE A 216 11.22 -9.70 21.68
CA PHE A 216 10.97 -9.12 23.01
C PHE A 216 11.77 -9.76 24.16
N GLN A 217 12.41 -10.91 23.93
CA GLN A 217 13.15 -11.64 24.96
C GLN A 217 14.60 -11.17 25.15
N ASN A 218 15.19 -10.50 24.14
CA ASN A 218 16.63 -10.15 24.12
C ASN A 218 16.91 -8.66 24.37
N CYS A 219 16.01 -7.98 25.07
CA CYS A 219 16.18 -6.57 25.42
C CYS A 219 17.20 -6.38 26.55
N ASN A 220 18.09 -5.40 26.39
CA ASN A 220 18.96 -4.97 27.49
C ASN A 220 18.10 -4.43 28.65
N ALA A 221 18.53 -4.70 29.88
CA ALA A 221 17.74 -4.37 31.07
C ALA A 221 17.66 -2.85 31.30
N TRP A 222 16.45 -2.32 31.43
CA TRP A 222 16.18 -0.95 31.89
C TRP A 222 16.05 -0.88 33.43
N SER A 223 15.91 0.31 34.01
CA SER A 223 15.66 0.50 35.45
C SER A 223 14.17 0.56 35.71
N ASN A 224 13.71 -0.07 36.79
CA ASN A 224 12.34 0.04 37.30
C ASN A 224 12.26 1.02 38.50
N ASP A 225 13.35 1.72 38.82
CA ASP A 225 13.40 2.64 39.94
C ASP A 225 12.55 3.89 39.65
N HIS A 226 11.76 4.32 40.64
CA HIS A 226 10.94 5.52 40.51
C HIS A 226 11.81 6.76 40.26
N GLY A 227 11.43 7.55 39.25
CA GLY A 227 12.10 8.80 38.90
C GLY A 227 13.33 8.65 38.00
N VAL A 228 13.70 7.43 37.60
CA VAL A 228 14.75 7.19 36.59
C VAL A 228 14.18 7.25 35.19
N ILE A 229 14.81 8.03 34.32
CA ILE A 229 14.52 8.07 32.87
C ILE A 229 15.37 7.01 32.17
N ASN A 230 14.72 6.09 31.48
CA ASN A 230 15.37 5.03 30.69
C ASN A 230 15.57 5.51 29.26
N VAL A 231 16.82 5.62 28.82
CA VAL A 231 17.19 6.12 27.50
C VAL A 231 17.59 4.95 26.60
N HIS A 232 16.72 4.66 25.65
CA HIS A 232 16.89 3.65 24.61
C HIS A 232 17.68 4.27 23.45
N LEU A 233 18.99 4.02 23.40
CA LEU A 233 19.82 4.42 22.27
C LEU A 233 19.58 3.42 21.14
N VAL A 234 19.03 3.87 20.01
CA VAL A 234 18.69 3.02 18.86
C VAL A 234 19.61 3.34 17.68
N PRO A 235 20.74 2.61 17.55
CA PRO A 235 21.56 2.66 16.34
C PRO A 235 20.79 2.20 15.11
N HIS A 236 20.79 3.03 14.06
CA HIS A 236 20.16 2.71 12.78
C HIS A 236 20.89 3.44 11.65
N THR A 237 20.56 3.08 10.41
CA THR A 237 20.92 3.85 9.21
C THR A 237 19.67 4.01 8.36
N HIS A 238 19.54 5.14 7.68
CA HIS A 238 18.54 5.31 6.65
C HIS A 238 19.21 5.18 5.28
N ASP A 239 18.91 4.10 4.56
CA ASP A 239 19.58 3.77 3.31
C ASP A 239 18.61 3.84 2.13
N ASP A 240 18.55 5.00 1.46
CA ASP A 240 17.68 5.17 0.30
C ASP A 240 18.06 4.28 -0.87
N LEU A 241 17.07 3.54 -1.40
CA LEU A 241 17.22 2.81 -2.64
C LEU A 241 17.09 3.75 -3.84
N GLY A 242 18.02 4.69 -3.90
CA GLY A 242 18.16 5.72 -4.91
C GLY A 242 17.52 7.04 -4.49
N TRP A 243 18.25 8.14 -4.70
CA TRP A 243 17.77 9.49 -4.40
C TRP A 243 18.68 10.51 -5.09
N ILE A 244 19.90 10.70 -4.56
CA ILE A 244 20.97 11.50 -5.19
C ILE A 244 21.81 10.61 -6.11
N LYS A 245 22.11 9.39 -5.65
CA LYS A 245 22.81 8.34 -6.41
C LYS A 245 21.82 7.23 -6.78
N THR A 246 22.15 6.41 -7.78
CA THR A 246 21.34 5.21 -8.08
C THR A 246 21.52 4.16 -6.98
N VAL A 247 20.62 3.17 -6.91
CA VAL A 247 20.69 2.08 -5.91
C VAL A 247 22.07 1.44 -5.88
N ASP A 248 22.60 1.06 -7.05
CA ASP A 248 23.88 0.35 -7.10
C ASP A 248 25.06 1.29 -6.82
N GLN A 249 24.94 2.59 -7.13
CA GLN A 249 25.95 3.58 -6.75
C GLN A 249 26.01 3.80 -5.24
N TYR A 250 24.85 3.84 -4.56
CA TYR A 250 24.80 3.84 -3.09
C TYR A 250 25.35 2.55 -2.51
N TYR A 251 25.00 1.39 -3.08
CA TYR A 251 25.49 0.10 -2.57
C TYR A 251 27.01 0.00 -2.61
N TYR A 252 27.62 0.28 -3.78
CA TYR A 252 29.07 0.12 -3.96
C TYR A 252 29.90 1.30 -3.43
N GLY A 253 29.28 2.45 -3.14
CA GLY A 253 30.00 3.68 -2.81
C GLY A 253 30.59 4.42 -4.00
N ALA A 254 30.03 4.20 -5.19
CA ALA A 254 30.41 4.95 -6.38
C ALA A 254 29.96 6.42 -6.29
N LYS A 255 30.59 7.27 -7.09
CA LYS A 255 30.37 8.73 -7.14
C LYS A 255 30.49 9.41 -5.77
N PRO A 256 31.63 9.24 -5.06
CA PRO A 256 31.82 9.83 -3.74
C PRO A 256 31.77 11.36 -3.76
N GLU A 257 32.01 11.99 -4.92
CA GLU A 257 31.86 13.44 -5.11
C GLU A 257 30.42 13.95 -4.94
N LEU A 258 29.41 13.07 -5.05
CA LEU A 258 28.02 13.41 -4.76
C LEU A 258 27.69 13.21 -3.28
N VAL A 259 27.93 11.98 -2.80
CA VAL A 259 27.76 11.58 -1.40
C VAL A 259 28.80 10.48 -1.10
N PRO A 260 29.77 10.68 -0.20
CA PRO A 260 30.91 9.77 0.02
C PRO A 260 30.55 8.58 0.94
N VAL A 261 29.49 7.86 0.60
CA VAL A 261 28.93 6.74 1.38
C VAL A 261 28.76 5.49 0.54
N GLY A 262 28.86 4.31 1.16
CA GLY A 262 28.63 3.01 0.54
C GLY A 262 27.95 2.02 1.48
N VAL A 263 26.74 1.56 1.14
CA VAL A 263 25.92 0.71 2.03
C VAL A 263 26.59 -0.63 2.35
N GLN A 264 27.36 -1.20 1.41
CA GLN A 264 28.12 -2.42 1.70
C GLN A 264 29.10 -2.26 2.88
N TYR A 265 29.69 -1.07 3.04
CA TYR A 265 30.63 -0.78 4.13
C TYR A 265 29.90 -0.59 5.46
N ILE A 266 28.67 -0.08 5.43
CA ILE A 266 27.81 0.04 6.62
C ILE A 266 27.56 -1.36 7.18
N PHE A 267 27.06 -2.30 6.37
CA PHE A 267 26.86 -3.68 6.82
C PHE A 267 28.14 -4.31 7.38
N ASN A 268 29.27 -4.19 6.67
CA ASN A 268 30.54 -4.78 7.09
C ASN A 268 30.99 -4.25 8.46
N THR A 269 31.06 -2.93 8.61
CA THR A 269 31.59 -2.32 9.83
C THR A 269 30.62 -2.47 11.01
N VAL A 270 29.30 -2.40 10.79
CA VAL A 270 28.29 -2.66 11.83
C VAL A 270 28.39 -4.10 12.32
N ILE A 271 28.43 -5.08 11.43
CA ILE A 271 28.54 -6.50 11.81
C ILE A 271 29.80 -6.72 12.65
N ASP A 272 30.95 -6.19 12.22
CA ASP A 272 32.21 -6.31 12.96
C ASP A 272 32.17 -5.64 14.34
N GLU A 273 31.57 -4.46 14.48
CA GLU A 273 31.42 -3.79 15.77
C GLU A 273 30.43 -4.52 16.69
N LEU A 274 29.38 -5.11 16.17
CA LEU A 274 28.44 -5.91 16.96
C LEU A 274 29.08 -7.20 17.48
N GLN A 275 30.05 -7.79 16.77
CA GLN A 275 30.77 -8.97 17.27
C GLN A 275 31.62 -8.68 18.52
N LYS A 276 32.02 -7.42 18.73
CA LYS A 276 32.92 -7.02 19.83
C LYS A 276 32.22 -6.92 21.17
N SER A 277 30.89 -6.77 21.20
CA SER A 277 30.12 -6.67 22.44
C SER A 277 28.69 -7.18 22.29
N PRO A 278 28.23 -8.10 23.16
CA PRO A 278 26.86 -8.63 23.11
C PRO A 278 25.80 -7.59 23.50
N GLU A 279 26.18 -6.47 24.12
CA GLU A 279 25.25 -5.40 24.53
C GLU A 279 24.90 -4.47 23.37
N ARG A 280 25.74 -4.38 22.35
CA ARG A 280 25.51 -3.49 21.20
C ARG A 280 24.30 -3.96 20.40
N ARG A 281 23.56 -3.00 19.85
CA ARG A 281 22.33 -3.21 19.07
C ARG A 281 22.38 -2.39 17.80
N PHE A 282 21.74 -2.87 16.73
CA PHE A 282 21.55 -2.13 15.49
C PHE A 282 20.23 -2.51 14.81
N SER A 283 19.61 -1.57 14.11
CA SER A 283 18.38 -1.81 13.35
C SER A 283 18.56 -1.49 11.86
N PHE A 284 18.24 -2.45 10.99
CA PHE A 284 18.24 -2.31 9.53
C PHE A 284 16.81 -2.33 8.99
N ALA A 285 16.50 -1.47 8.02
CA ALA A 285 15.16 -1.35 7.46
C ALA A 285 14.99 -1.91 6.04
N GLU A 286 15.86 -1.50 5.12
CA GLU A 286 15.65 -1.71 3.69
C GLU A 286 16.18 -3.05 3.19
N THR A 287 15.29 -4.03 3.01
CA THR A 287 15.72 -5.40 2.66
C THR A 287 16.33 -5.49 1.26
N GLY A 288 16.06 -4.53 0.38
CA GLY A 288 16.65 -4.50 -0.96
C GLY A 288 18.17 -4.30 -0.93
N PHE A 289 18.73 -3.57 0.04
CA PHE A 289 20.17 -3.51 0.25
C PHE A 289 20.71 -4.73 0.99
N LEU A 290 19.98 -5.21 2.02
CA LEU A 290 20.32 -6.46 2.69
C LEU A 290 20.47 -7.61 1.70
N TRP A 291 19.54 -7.76 0.74
CA TRP A 291 19.59 -8.82 -0.25
C TRP A 291 20.81 -8.70 -1.18
N ARG A 292 21.18 -7.47 -1.57
CA ARG A 292 22.40 -7.20 -2.34
C ARG A 292 23.65 -7.60 -1.55
N TRP A 293 23.73 -7.19 -0.29
CA TRP A 293 24.82 -7.54 0.61
C TRP A 293 24.91 -9.05 0.80
N TYR A 294 23.79 -9.70 1.17
CA TYR A 294 23.75 -11.13 1.45
C TYR A 294 24.19 -11.96 0.24
N ASN A 295 23.74 -11.63 -0.97
CA ASN A 295 24.14 -12.36 -2.17
C ASN A 295 25.60 -12.13 -2.58
N GLY A 296 26.19 -10.99 -2.23
CA GLY A 296 27.56 -10.65 -2.55
C GLY A 296 28.62 -11.23 -1.60
N HIS A 297 28.21 -11.82 -0.47
CA HIS A 297 29.13 -12.25 0.59
C HIS A 297 29.15 -13.77 0.79
N GLY A 298 30.29 -14.29 1.25
CA GLY A 298 30.49 -15.72 1.52
C GLY A 298 29.77 -16.20 2.77
N ASP A 299 29.71 -17.52 2.95
CA ASP A 299 28.94 -18.15 4.03
C ASP A 299 29.40 -17.68 5.42
N PHE A 300 30.69 -17.45 5.63
CA PHE A 300 31.20 -16.98 6.92
C PHE A 300 30.54 -15.67 7.38
N GLU A 301 30.48 -14.66 6.50
CA GLU A 301 29.86 -13.36 6.80
C GLU A 301 28.34 -13.49 6.97
N LYS A 302 27.69 -14.31 6.16
CA LYS A 302 26.25 -14.61 6.30
C LYS A 302 25.92 -15.21 7.67
N HIS A 303 26.72 -16.18 8.14
CA HIS A 303 26.54 -16.80 9.45
C HIS A 303 26.75 -15.80 10.60
N LYS A 304 27.68 -14.83 10.46
CA LYS A 304 27.82 -13.75 11.45
C LYS A 304 26.53 -12.95 11.57
N LEU A 305 25.97 -12.49 10.44
CA LEU A 305 24.73 -11.72 10.43
C LEU A 305 23.55 -12.54 10.99
N GLN A 306 23.38 -13.78 10.55
CA GLN A 306 22.33 -14.68 11.06
C GLN A 306 22.45 -14.89 12.58
N LYS A 307 23.67 -15.05 13.11
CA LYS A 307 23.90 -15.13 14.56
C LYS A 307 23.46 -13.85 15.25
N LEU A 308 23.82 -12.67 14.74
CA LEU A 308 23.46 -11.38 15.33
C LEU A 308 21.95 -11.12 15.31
N VAL A 309 21.25 -11.52 14.25
CA VAL A 309 19.77 -11.47 14.21
C VAL A 309 19.18 -12.43 15.24
N LYS A 310 19.69 -13.66 15.32
CA LYS A 310 19.22 -14.66 16.28
C LYS A 310 19.45 -14.26 17.74
N THR A 311 20.55 -13.57 18.05
CA THR A 311 20.84 -13.06 19.40
C THR A 311 20.12 -11.74 19.71
N GLY A 312 19.37 -11.17 18.76
CA GLY A 312 18.69 -9.89 18.92
C GLY A 312 19.64 -8.68 18.95
N GLN A 313 20.89 -8.85 18.52
CA GLN A 313 21.83 -7.74 18.34
C GLN A 313 21.51 -6.92 17.07
N VAL A 314 21.00 -7.58 16.04
CA VAL A 314 20.42 -6.93 14.86
C VAL A 314 18.91 -7.14 14.86
N GLU A 315 18.15 -6.07 14.75
CA GLU A 315 16.71 -6.10 14.49
C GLU A 315 16.41 -5.69 13.05
N MET A 316 15.55 -6.45 12.37
CA MET A 316 14.94 -6.03 11.11
C MET A 316 13.68 -5.23 11.44
N ILE A 317 13.64 -3.98 11.00
CA ILE A 317 12.52 -3.05 11.23
C ILE A 317 11.92 -2.66 9.87
N GLY A 318 10.62 -2.34 9.79
CA GLY A 318 9.95 -2.20 8.50
C GLY A 318 9.93 -3.52 7.74
N GLY A 319 11.00 -3.86 7.02
CA GLY A 319 11.19 -5.16 6.37
C GLY A 319 10.58 -5.29 4.98
N GLY A 320 10.10 -4.18 4.42
CA GLY A 320 9.82 -4.07 3.00
C GLY A 320 11.10 -4.05 2.16
N TRP A 321 10.95 -4.28 0.86
CA TRP A 321 12.04 -4.10 -0.08
C TRP A 321 12.63 -2.69 -0.05
N VAL A 322 11.76 -1.70 0.19
CA VAL A 322 12.04 -0.28 0.36
C VAL A 322 11.19 0.28 1.51
N GLN A 323 11.58 1.44 2.04
CA GLN A 323 10.64 2.31 2.74
C GLN A 323 9.79 3.05 1.69
N ASN A 324 8.55 2.59 1.47
CA ASN A 324 7.69 3.12 0.42
C ASN A 324 7.11 4.50 0.75
N ASP A 325 6.73 5.27 -0.28
CA ASP A 325 5.87 6.45 -0.10
C ASP A 325 4.47 6.04 0.36
N GLU A 326 3.76 6.94 1.01
CA GLU A 326 2.41 6.71 1.52
C GLU A 326 1.32 7.50 0.77
N ALA A 327 1.69 8.41 -0.15
CA ALA A 327 0.73 9.21 -0.91
C ALA A 327 0.51 8.71 -2.35
N ALA A 328 1.58 8.46 -3.10
CA ALA A 328 1.55 8.12 -4.52
C ALA A 328 1.66 6.61 -4.80
N CYS A 329 1.94 5.81 -3.76
CA CYS A 329 1.89 4.35 -3.83
C CYS A 329 0.45 3.84 -3.89
N HIS A 330 0.22 2.82 -4.72
CA HIS A 330 -1.02 2.07 -4.71
C HIS A 330 -0.90 0.92 -3.69
N TYR A 331 -1.97 0.61 -2.96
CA TYR A 331 -1.92 -0.39 -1.87
C TYR A 331 -1.44 -1.78 -2.34
N VAL A 332 -1.77 -2.17 -3.59
CA VAL A 332 -1.27 -3.43 -4.18
C VAL A 332 0.25 -3.47 -4.24
N ASP A 333 0.89 -2.36 -4.62
CA ASP A 333 2.35 -2.30 -4.70
C ASP A 333 3.00 -2.25 -3.33
N ILE A 334 2.35 -1.61 -2.36
CA ILE A 334 2.76 -1.63 -0.96
C ILE A 334 2.75 -3.07 -0.45
N VAL A 335 1.66 -3.80 -0.67
CA VAL A 335 1.56 -5.22 -0.31
C VAL A 335 2.61 -6.05 -1.03
N ASP A 336 2.83 -5.84 -2.33
CA ASP A 336 3.82 -6.58 -3.12
C ASP A 336 5.26 -6.35 -2.66
N GLN A 337 5.65 -5.10 -2.43
CA GLN A 337 7.01 -4.76 -2.00
C GLN A 337 7.29 -5.27 -0.57
N MET A 338 6.29 -5.16 0.32
CA MET A 338 6.35 -5.74 1.67
C MET A 338 6.44 -7.27 1.62
N THR A 339 5.62 -7.92 0.79
CA THR A 339 5.65 -9.38 0.63
C THR A 339 7.01 -9.86 0.15
N LEU A 340 7.63 -9.16 -0.81
CA LEU A 340 8.96 -9.49 -1.31
C LEU A 340 10.00 -9.41 -0.19
N GLY A 341 10.05 -8.30 0.56
CA GLY A 341 11.01 -8.13 1.65
C GLY A 341 10.81 -9.12 2.79
N LEU A 342 9.58 -9.25 3.29
CA LEU A 342 9.23 -10.14 4.40
C LEU A 342 9.49 -11.61 4.05
N LYS A 343 9.17 -12.07 2.84
CA LYS A 343 9.47 -13.43 2.38
C LYS A 343 10.97 -13.70 2.39
N LYS A 344 11.79 -12.73 1.99
CA LYS A 344 13.27 -12.87 2.01
C LYS A 344 13.79 -12.92 3.45
N LEU A 345 13.26 -12.09 4.36
CA LEU A 345 13.64 -12.13 5.77
C LEU A 345 13.31 -13.48 6.41
N ASP A 346 12.12 -14.03 6.15
CA ASP A 346 11.73 -15.35 6.63
C ASP A 346 12.66 -16.45 6.09
N LEU A 347 12.99 -16.42 4.79
CA LEU A 347 13.94 -17.37 4.20
C LEU A 347 15.34 -17.30 4.81
N LEU A 348 15.82 -16.09 5.17
CA LEU A 348 17.18 -15.89 5.67
C LEU A 348 17.32 -16.16 7.17
N PHE A 349 16.29 -15.83 7.96
CA PHE A 349 16.38 -15.75 9.41
C PHE A 349 15.21 -16.42 10.15
N GLY A 350 14.18 -16.90 9.44
CA GLY A 350 12.95 -17.45 10.01
C GLY A 350 12.24 -16.46 10.93
N GLU A 351 11.64 -16.99 12.00
CA GLU A 351 10.92 -16.19 13.01
C GLU A 351 11.74 -15.04 13.60
N CYS A 352 13.06 -15.19 13.74
CA CYS A 352 13.92 -14.12 14.27
C CYS A 352 14.03 -12.92 13.33
N GLY A 353 13.83 -13.13 12.03
CA GLY A 353 13.86 -12.08 11.01
C GLY A 353 12.55 -11.32 10.86
N LYS A 354 11.46 -11.77 11.48
CA LYS A 354 10.14 -11.15 11.35
C LYS A 354 10.13 -9.79 12.08
N PRO A 355 9.98 -8.67 11.36
CA PRO A 355 9.91 -7.34 11.98
C PRO A 355 8.69 -7.21 12.87
N GLN A 356 8.85 -6.52 13.99
CA GLN A 356 7.73 -6.20 14.91
C GLN A 356 7.31 -4.74 14.84
N VAL A 357 8.23 -3.88 14.39
CA VAL A 357 8.05 -2.44 14.29
C VAL A 357 8.09 -2.02 12.83
N ALA A 358 7.02 -1.39 12.37
CA ALA A 358 6.98 -0.70 11.09
C ALA A 358 7.77 0.61 11.24
N TRP A 359 8.57 0.91 10.22
CA TRP A 359 9.52 2.02 10.23
C TRP A 359 9.31 2.85 8.97
N GLN A 360 8.80 4.06 9.15
CA GLN A 360 8.44 4.99 8.07
C GLN A 360 8.99 6.37 8.40
N ILE A 361 10.31 6.46 8.55
CA ILE A 361 10.93 7.66 9.11
C ILE A 361 11.00 8.82 8.12
N ASP A 362 10.96 8.53 6.81
CA ASP A 362 11.17 9.51 5.76
C ASP A 362 10.05 9.74 4.72
N PRO A 363 8.92 8.98 4.64
CA PRO A 363 7.80 9.39 3.81
C PRO A 363 7.25 10.76 4.20
N PHE A 364 6.81 11.53 3.20
CA PHE A 364 6.46 12.95 3.36
C PHE A 364 5.01 13.16 3.81
N GLY A 365 4.67 12.59 4.97
CA GLY A 365 3.32 12.46 5.51
C GLY A 365 2.88 10.99 5.54
N HIS A 366 1.85 10.69 6.33
CA HIS A 366 1.48 9.30 6.64
C HIS A 366 -0.02 9.05 6.46
N SER A 367 -0.35 7.97 5.78
CA SER A 367 -1.74 7.59 5.50
C SER A 367 -2.31 6.69 6.60
N LYS A 368 -3.60 6.86 6.88
CA LYS A 368 -4.36 5.92 7.72
C LYS A 368 -4.34 4.50 7.12
N GLU A 369 -4.35 4.38 5.80
CA GLU A 369 -4.33 3.07 5.12
C GLU A 369 -3.00 2.34 5.30
N GLN A 370 -1.86 3.03 5.27
CA GLN A 370 -0.56 2.40 5.54
C GLN A 370 -0.52 1.82 6.97
N ALA A 371 -1.05 2.56 7.95
CA ALA A 371 -1.18 2.06 9.32
C ALA A 371 -2.09 0.82 9.39
N ASN A 372 -3.17 0.78 8.61
CA ASN A 372 -4.08 -0.36 8.53
C ASN A 372 -3.37 -1.59 7.94
N LEU A 373 -2.66 -1.41 6.83
CA LEU A 373 -1.88 -2.47 6.19
C LEU A 373 -0.83 -3.04 7.15
N PHE A 374 -0.10 -2.21 7.90
CA PHE A 374 0.85 -2.69 8.90
C PHE A 374 0.17 -3.47 10.03
N ALA A 375 -0.97 -3.00 10.53
CA ALA A 375 -1.73 -3.74 11.54
C ALA A 375 -2.17 -5.12 11.00
N MET A 376 -2.67 -5.19 9.76
CA MET A 376 -3.07 -6.43 9.10
C MET A 376 -1.90 -7.38 8.82
N MET A 377 -0.71 -6.83 8.54
CA MET A 377 0.54 -7.60 8.40
C MET A 377 1.08 -8.13 9.74
N GLY A 378 0.49 -7.72 10.86
CA GLY A 378 0.85 -8.18 12.21
C GLY A 378 1.98 -7.41 12.86
N PHE A 379 2.23 -6.17 12.43
CA PHE A 379 3.14 -5.27 13.15
C PHE A 379 2.48 -4.80 14.45
N ASN A 380 3.29 -4.69 15.52
CA ASN A 380 2.81 -4.24 16.82
C ASN A 380 2.79 -2.71 16.93
N SER A 381 3.67 -2.05 16.16
CA SER A 381 3.83 -0.60 16.24
C SER A 381 4.36 0.01 14.95
N LEU A 382 4.16 1.32 14.79
CA LEU A 382 4.65 2.14 13.69
C LEU A 382 5.38 3.39 14.23
N PHE A 383 6.55 3.73 13.68
CA PHE A 383 7.25 4.98 13.99
C PHE A 383 7.59 5.77 12.73
N PHE A 384 7.52 7.09 12.86
CA PHE A 384 7.82 8.04 11.79
C PHE A 384 8.26 9.41 12.32
N ALA A 385 8.85 10.24 11.44
CA ALA A 385 9.32 11.58 11.80
C ALA A 385 8.41 12.72 11.27
N ARG A 386 7.87 12.59 10.05
CA ARG A 386 7.36 13.74 9.29
C ARG A 386 5.86 13.97 9.48
N ILE A 387 5.52 14.87 10.38
CA ILE A 387 4.13 15.33 10.61
C ILE A 387 4.02 16.85 10.46
N HIS A 388 2.80 17.36 10.21
CA HIS A 388 2.57 18.79 10.06
C HIS A 388 3.06 19.57 11.31
N TYR A 389 3.79 20.67 11.11
CA TYR A 389 4.44 21.42 12.20
C TYR A 389 3.46 21.89 13.31
N LEU A 390 2.25 22.33 12.96
CA LEU A 390 1.22 22.67 13.97
C LEU A 390 0.71 21.44 14.75
N GLU A 391 0.57 20.29 14.10
CA GLU A 391 0.19 19.05 14.79
C GLU A 391 1.30 18.60 15.72
N LYS A 392 2.55 18.73 15.29
CA LYS A 392 3.74 18.50 16.11
C LYS A 392 3.73 19.34 17.39
N GLU A 393 3.53 20.65 17.27
CA GLU A 393 3.44 21.56 18.41
C GLU A 393 2.31 21.16 19.39
N ALA A 394 1.13 20.83 18.85
CA ALA A 394 -0.01 20.39 19.66
C ALA A 394 0.29 19.07 20.39
N ARG A 395 0.94 18.11 19.72
CA ARG A 395 1.29 16.81 20.31
C ARG A 395 2.36 16.92 21.38
N LEU A 396 3.34 17.80 21.21
CA LEU A 396 4.31 18.12 22.26
C LEU A 396 3.59 18.68 23.49
N LYS A 397 2.74 19.68 23.31
CA LYS A 397 1.99 20.31 24.40
C LYS A 397 1.10 19.33 25.17
N ASN A 398 0.46 18.41 24.46
CA ASN A 398 -0.50 17.45 25.05
C ASN A 398 0.11 16.08 25.40
N LYS A 399 1.44 15.94 25.26
CA LYS A 399 2.18 14.69 25.47
C LYS A 399 1.55 13.52 24.70
N SER A 400 1.31 13.71 23.40
CA SER A 400 0.62 12.77 22.52
C SER A 400 1.43 12.43 21.26
N LEU A 401 2.75 12.45 21.38
CA LEU A 401 3.66 11.93 20.35
C LEU A 401 3.51 10.41 20.19
N GLU A 402 3.19 9.72 21.29
CA GLU A 402 2.82 8.30 21.32
C GLU A 402 1.31 8.18 21.45
N PHE A 403 0.68 7.35 20.64
CA PHE A 403 -0.77 7.21 20.55
C PHE A 403 -1.16 5.84 19.98
N ILE A 404 -2.42 5.45 20.15
CA ILE A 404 -3.02 4.32 19.43
C ILE A 404 -3.70 4.87 18.18
N TRP A 405 -3.24 4.47 17.00
CA TRP A 405 -3.87 4.86 15.75
C TRP A 405 -4.98 3.87 15.40
N ASN A 406 -6.22 4.35 15.37
CA ASN A 406 -7.37 3.61 14.88
C ASN A 406 -7.30 3.59 13.36
N ALA A 407 -6.79 2.51 12.80
CA ALA A 407 -6.36 2.46 11.42
C ALA A 407 -7.50 2.09 10.44
N SER A 408 -8.56 1.43 10.90
CA SER A 408 -9.72 1.14 10.05
C SER A 408 -11.02 1.15 10.85
N ASP A 409 -12.01 1.88 10.34
CA ASP A 409 -13.35 1.87 10.91
C ASP A 409 -14.11 0.58 10.61
N ASP A 410 -13.80 -0.09 9.49
CA ASP A 410 -14.47 -1.32 9.10
C ASP A 410 -13.84 -2.56 9.76
N LEU A 411 -12.51 -2.64 9.73
CA LEU A 411 -11.76 -3.77 10.28
C LEU A 411 -11.46 -3.63 11.77
N LYS A 412 -11.70 -2.43 12.34
CA LYS A 412 -11.39 -2.08 13.74
C LYS A 412 -9.93 -2.38 14.12
N THR A 413 -9.02 -2.23 13.16
CA THR A 413 -7.59 -2.39 13.36
C THR A 413 -7.03 -1.20 14.14
N GLN A 414 -6.06 -1.48 15.00
CA GLN A 414 -5.36 -0.48 15.81
C GLN A 414 -3.87 -0.81 15.83
N ILE A 415 -3.03 0.22 15.88
CA ILE A 415 -1.57 0.06 15.98
C ILE A 415 -0.97 1.13 16.89
N LEU A 416 -0.06 0.73 17.79
CA LEU A 416 0.68 1.70 18.60
C LEU A 416 1.57 2.51 17.67
N THR A 417 1.48 3.83 17.73
CA THR A 417 2.22 4.71 16.83
C THR A 417 2.98 5.77 17.60
N GLY A 418 4.22 6.04 17.18
CA GLY A 418 5.07 7.09 17.73
C GLY A 418 5.58 8.04 16.65
N ALA A 419 5.23 9.32 16.78
CA ALA A 419 5.92 10.39 16.08
C ALA A 419 7.19 10.77 16.87
N PHE A 420 8.36 10.79 16.23
CA PHE A 420 9.61 11.14 16.91
C PHE A 420 9.59 12.54 17.48
N TYR A 421 10.40 12.81 18.51
CA TYR A 421 10.45 14.10 19.19
C TYR A 421 11.01 15.24 18.33
N GLN A 422 11.99 14.96 17.47
CA GLN A 422 12.50 15.92 16.49
C GLN A 422 11.74 15.77 15.15
N ASP A 423 11.82 16.77 14.29
CA ASP A 423 11.28 16.72 12.91
C ASP A 423 12.27 16.04 11.93
N ASN A 424 13.18 15.25 12.48
CA ASN A 424 14.18 14.45 11.78
C ASN A 424 14.27 13.09 12.48
N TYR A 425 15.08 12.21 11.91
CA TYR A 425 15.39 10.88 12.43
C TYR A 425 16.89 10.76 12.81
N GLY A 426 17.52 11.90 13.10
CA GLY A 426 18.93 12.03 13.46
C GLY A 426 19.22 11.85 14.96
N PRO A 427 20.50 11.78 15.35
CA PRO A 427 20.89 11.93 16.74
C PRO A 427 20.55 13.32 17.29
N PRO A 428 20.45 13.46 18.62
CA PRO A 428 20.42 14.78 19.25
C PRO A 428 21.61 15.63 18.81
N GLU A 429 21.38 16.94 18.66
CA GLU A 429 22.43 17.90 18.28
C GLU A 429 23.65 17.78 19.21
N GLY A 430 24.85 17.68 18.63
CA GLY A 430 26.11 17.49 19.36
C GLY A 430 26.50 16.03 19.63
N PHE A 431 25.71 15.05 19.14
CA PHE A 431 25.92 13.61 19.34
C PHE A 431 25.94 12.81 18.03
N CYS A 432 26.27 13.43 16.89
CA CYS A 432 26.53 12.73 15.65
C CYS A 432 28.02 12.40 15.48
N TRP A 433 28.38 11.12 15.61
CA TRP A 433 29.77 10.67 15.47
C TRP A 433 30.07 9.95 14.16
N ASP A 434 29.29 10.21 13.13
CA ASP A 434 29.58 9.71 11.79
C ASP A 434 30.72 10.49 11.12
N ALA A 435 31.39 9.88 10.13
CA ALA A 435 32.39 10.57 9.31
C ALA A 435 31.81 11.76 8.52
N LEU A 436 30.49 11.79 8.30
CA LEU A 436 29.78 12.92 7.69
C LEU A 436 29.47 14.06 8.66
N CYS A 437 29.74 13.88 9.95
CA CYS A 437 29.38 14.83 11.00
C CYS A 437 30.59 15.60 11.53
N GLY A 438 30.32 16.75 12.14
CA GLY A 438 31.33 17.66 12.69
C GLY A 438 31.36 17.73 14.21
N ASP A 439 30.63 16.85 14.92
CA ASP A 439 30.56 16.90 16.38
C ASP A 439 31.82 16.28 17.00
N ASP A 440 32.33 16.93 18.05
CA ASP A 440 33.46 16.39 18.80
C ASP A 440 33.13 15.01 19.40
N PRO A 441 34.08 14.05 19.37
CA PRO A 441 33.96 12.81 20.13
C PRO A 441 34.01 13.09 21.64
N ILE A 442 33.70 12.07 22.44
CA ILE A 442 33.93 12.11 23.88
C ILE A 442 35.44 11.91 24.12
N MET A 443 36.10 13.00 24.52
CA MET A 443 37.51 13.09 24.87
C MET A 443 37.62 12.96 26.38
N ASP A 444 38.02 11.78 26.84
CA ASP A 444 37.91 11.35 28.24
C ASP A 444 39.24 11.09 28.94
N ASP A 445 40.36 11.45 28.30
CA ASP A 445 41.67 11.47 28.93
C ASP A 445 41.94 12.88 29.50
N PRO A 446 42.00 13.05 30.84
CA PRO A 446 42.21 14.35 31.46
C PRO A 446 43.62 14.92 31.25
N ASP A 447 44.58 14.09 30.80
CA ASP A 447 45.96 14.51 30.53
C ASP A 447 46.15 15.01 29.08
N LEU A 448 45.13 14.88 28.22
CA LEU A 448 45.13 15.36 26.84
C LEU A 448 44.36 16.68 26.70
N GLU A 449 44.75 17.49 25.71
CA GLU A 449 43.99 18.68 25.34
C GLU A 449 42.60 18.29 24.81
N GLY A 450 41.59 19.12 25.14
CA GLY A 450 40.22 18.93 24.62
C GLY A 450 39.32 18.03 25.45
N TYR A 451 39.70 17.63 26.68
CA TYR A 451 38.82 16.90 27.60
C TYR A 451 37.43 17.56 27.71
N ASN A 452 36.37 16.80 27.43
CA ASN A 452 35.02 17.35 27.28
C ASN A 452 33.89 16.53 27.93
N VAL A 453 34.22 15.52 28.75
CA VAL A 453 33.23 14.59 29.33
C VAL A 453 32.14 15.35 30.09
N ASP A 454 32.49 16.20 31.05
CA ASP A 454 31.49 16.90 31.86
C ASP A 454 30.54 17.75 31.00
N GLN A 455 31.06 18.45 30.00
CA GLN A 455 30.24 19.25 29.08
C GLN A 455 29.30 18.37 28.25
N LYS A 456 29.81 17.31 27.62
CA LYS A 456 29.02 16.39 26.78
C LYS A 456 27.95 15.69 27.61
N ILE A 457 28.29 15.18 28.80
CA ILE A 457 27.32 14.48 29.67
C ILE A 457 26.24 15.42 30.18
N ASN A 458 26.60 16.62 30.66
CA ASN A 458 25.60 17.59 31.10
C ASN A 458 24.66 18.01 29.95
N THR A 459 25.20 18.19 28.74
CA THR A 459 24.40 18.49 27.54
C THR A 459 23.44 17.34 27.23
N PHE A 460 23.92 16.10 27.23
CA PHE A 460 23.11 14.91 27.00
C PHE A 460 21.97 14.79 28.03
N VAL A 461 22.29 14.92 29.32
CA VAL A 461 21.31 14.84 30.43
C VAL A 461 20.22 15.89 30.26
N ASN A 462 20.57 17.12 29.88
CA ASN A 462 19.61 18.20 29.65
C ASN A 462 18.70 17.92 28.45
N LEU A 463 19.26 17.43 27.35
CA LEU A 463 18.49 17.05 26.15
C LEU A 463 17.50 15.92 26.46
N VAL A 464 17.95 14.87 27.14
CA VAL A 464 17.11 13.75 27.57
C VAL A 464 15.97 14.22 28.47
N LYS A 465 16.26 15.01 29.51
CA LYS A 465 15.24 15.52 30.44
C LYS A 465 14.22 16.40 29.71
N LYS A 466 14.66 17.21 28.75
CA LYS A 466 13.78 18.01 27.90
C LYS A 466 12.86 17.13 27.08
N GLN A 467 13.39 16.15 26.34
CA GLN A 467 12.58 15.23 25.53
C GLN A 467 11.60 14.42 26.40
N ALA A 468 12.08 13.85 27.51
CA ALA A 468 11.26 13.10 28.46
C ALA A 468 10.06 13.91 28.99
N SER A 469 10.21 15.24 29.14
CA SER A 469 9.12 16.10 29.62
C SER A 469 7.89 16.12 28.71
N PHE A 470 8.05 15.79 27.43
CA PHE A 470 6.98 15.70 26.42
C PHE A 470 6.40 14.30 26.24
N LEU A 471 6.94 13.29 26.92
CA LEU A 471 6.46 11.91 26.87
C LEU A 471 5.62 11.58 28.10
N ARG A 472 4.81 10.51 28.00
CA ARG A 472 3.95 10.03 29.09
C ARG A 472 4.63 8.97 29.95
N SER A 473 5.57 8.22 29.38
CA SER A 473 6.35 7.21 30.10
C SER A 473 7.71 7.78 30.54
N SER A 474 8.44 7.03 31.38
CA SER A 474 9.84 7.32 31.72
C SER A 474 10.84 6.73 30.71
N HIS A 475 10.37 6.25 29.55
CA HIS A 475 11.20 5.70 28.48
C HIS A 475 11.35 6.73 27.37
N VAL A 476 12.58 6.94 26.92
CA VAL A 476 12.92 7.86 25.83
C VAL A 476 13.67 7.10 24.75
N MET A 477 13.13 7.09 23.53
CA MET A 477 13.85 6.62 22.35
C MET A 477 14.72 7.75 21.80
N LEU A 478 16.02 7.49 21.68
CA LEU A 478 16.96 8.35 20.95
C LEU A 478 17.47 7.59 19.74
N LEU A 479 17.27 8.16 18.57
CA LEU A 479 17.78 7.64 17.31
C LEU A 479 19.25 7.98 17.23
N MET A 480 20.12 7.00 17.02
CA MET A 480 21.56 7.21 16.89
C MET A 480 21.94 6.80 15.47
N GLY A 481 21.66 7.67 14.50
CA GLY A 481 21.80 7.36 13.08
C GLY A 481 21.10 8.39 12.22
N SER A 482 21.33 8.36 10.91
CA SER A 482 20.68 9.20 9.90
C SER A 482 21.02 8.64 8.51
N ASP A 483 20.84 9.44 7.45
CA ASP A 483 21.11 9.08 6.06
C ASP A 483 22.53 8.48 5.89
N PHE A 484 22.60 7.22 5.49
CA PHE A 484 23.83 6.49 5.14
C PHE A 484 24.97 6.55 6.18
N GLN A 485 24.62 6.71 7.46
CA GLN A 485 25.59 6.71 8.56
C GLN A 485 26.08 5.29 8.86
N TYR A 486 27.07 5.17 9.75
CA TYR A 486 27.74 3.92 10.10
C TYR A 486 28.63 3.34 9.00
N THR A 487 29.02 4.12 7.98
CA THR A 487 30.08 3.69 7.03
C THR A 487 31.39 3.38 7.77
N ASN A 488 31.62 4.04 8.91
CA ASN A 488 32.62 3.65 9.90
C ASN A 488 31.97 3.48 11.29
N ALA A 489 31.30 2.35 11.51
CA ALA A 489 30.59 2.07 12.76
C ALA A 489 31.45 2.17 14.03
N ASN A 490 32.78 2.01 13.93
CA ASN A 490 33.69 2.10 15.09
C ASN A 490 33.59 3.44 15.81
N THR A 491 33.49 4.54 15.06
CA THR A 491 33.40 5.90 15.60
C THR A 491 32.15 6.07 16.46
N TRP A 492 31.00 5.59 15.98
CA TRP A 492 29.74 5.55 16.71
C TRP A 492 29.84 4.73 17.99
N TYR A 493 30.21 3.45 17.89
CA TYR A 493 30.19 2.55 19.04
C TYR A 493 31.22 2.94 20.11
N THR A 494 32.38 3.47 19.73
CA THR A 494 33.37 3.98 20.69
C THR A 494 32.78 5.12 21.53
N ASN A 495 32.08 6.06 20.91
CA ASN A 495 31.51 7.19 21.62
C ASN A 495 30.23 6.83 22.38
N LEU A 496 29.38 5.96 21.82
CA LEU A 496 28.19 5.44 22.50
C LEU A 496 28.56 4.64 23.76
N ASP A 497 29.61 3.81 23.70
CA ASP A 497 30.10 3.07 24.87
C ASP A 497 30.58 4.03 25.98
N LYS A 498 31.33 5.08 25.62
CA LYS A 498 31.75 6.14 26.56
C LYS A 498 30.55 6.89 27.12
N LEU A 499 29.59 7.28 26.29
CA LEU A 499 28.38 7.97 26.70
C LEU A 499 27.61 7.15 27.73
N ILE A 500 27.32 5.87 27.43
CA ILE A 500 26.64 4.95 28.34
C ILE A 500 27.42 4.84 29.67
N ARG A 501 28.74 4.66 29.60
CA ARG A 501 29.60 4.54 30.79
C ARG A 501 29.51 5.78 31.69
N TYR A 502 29.70 6.98 31.14
CA TYR A 502 29.76 8.20 31.94
C TYR A 502 28.37 8.68 32.41
N VAL A 503 27.31 8.49 31.61
CA VAL A 503 25.94 8.78 32.04
C VAL A 503 25.54 7.88 33.21
N ASN A 504 25.75 6.57 33.07
CA ASN A 504 25.35 5.58 34.08
C ASN A 504 26.28 5.56 35.30
N GLY A 505 27.51 6.07 35.17
CA GLY A 505 28.49 6.14 36.26
C GLY A 505 28.12 7.13 37.38
N ASN A 506 27.13 7.99 37.15
CA ASN A 506 26.64 8.94 38.15
C ASN A 506 25.11 8.88 38.27
N SER A 507 24.63 8.19 39.31
CA SER A 507 23.19 8.00 39.57
C SER A 507 22.44 9.30 39.86
N THR A 508 23.15 10.39 40.23
CA THR A 508 22.51 11.70 40.47
C THR A 508 21.91 12.32 39.21
N HIS A 509 22.28 11.83 38.02
CA HIS A 509 21.66 12.25 36.77
C HIS A 509 20.17 11.85 36.68
N GLY A 510 19.76 10.79 37.37
CA GLY A 510 18.41 10.22 37.27
C GLY A 510 18.12 9.60 35.90
N ILE A 511 19.16 9.16 35.19
CA ILE A 511 19.08 8.61 33.83
C ILE A 511 19.83 7.27 33.77
N LYS A 512 19.27 6.30 33.05
CA LYS A 512 19.94 5.07 32.65
C LYS A 512 19.92 4.96 31.12
N ALA A 513 21.08 5.10 30.49
CA ALA A 513 21.25 4.96 29.06
C ALA A 513 21.77 3.57 28.68
N PHE A 514 21.26 2.99 27.60
CA PHE A 514 21.67 1.66 27.12
C PHE A 514 21.35 1.51 25.63
N TYR A 515 22.11 0.64 24.95
CA TYR A 515 21.74 0.21 23.59
C TYR A 515 20.39 -0.49 23.61
N SER A 516 19.56 -0.16 22.63
CA SER A 516 18.23 -0.70 22.49
C SER A 516 17.84 -0.81 21.03
N THR A 517 16.62 -1.25 20.79
CA THR A 517 16.00 -1.35 19.48
C THR A 517 14.56 -0.83 19.57
N PRO A 518 13.89 -0.53 18.44
CA PRO A 518 12.51 -0.05 18.47
C PRO A 518 11.54 -1.03 19.15
N SER A 519 11.69 -2.35 18.92
CA SER A 519 10.88 -3.36 19.61
C SER A 519 11.04 -3.30 21.13
N CYS A 520 12.27 -3.15 21.63
CA CYS A 520 12.52 -3.08 23.06
C CYS A 520 11.97 -1.79 23.69
N TYR A 521 11.94 -0.68 22.96
CA TYR A 521 11.27 0.53 23.39
C TYR A 521 9.75 0.33 23.51
N VAL A 522 9.12 -0.25 22.49
CA VAL A 522 7.67 -0.53 22.47
C VAL A 522 7.27 -1.45 23.62
N LYS A 523 8.06 -2.49 23.87
CA LYS A 523 7.89 -3.37 25.01
C LYS A 523 7.89 -2.58 26.32
N ALA A 524 8.89 -1.72 26.52
CA ALA A 524 9.04 -0.97 27.75
C ALA A 524 7.90 0.05 27.98
N VAL A 525 7.46 0.75 26.92
CA VAL A 525 6.30 1.66 26.98
C VAL A 525 5.00 0.91 27.30
N THR A 526 4.83 -0.29 26.74
CA THR A 526 3.68 -1.16 26.99
C THR A 526 3.69 -1.69 28.41
N ASP A 527 4.84 -2.18 28.90
CA ASP A 527 5.01 -2.69 30.26
C ASP A 527 4.76 -1.60 31.32
N ALA A 528 5.09 -0.34 31.00
CA ALA A 528 4.77 0.81 31.85
C ALA A 528 3.26 1.10 31.98
N SER A 529 2.39 0.35 31.27
CA SER A 529 0.92 0.48 31.31
C SER A 529 0.43 1.91 31.08
N THR A 530 1.11 2.62 30.18
CA THR A 530 0.83 4.03 29.91
C THR A 530 -0.47 4.17 29.12
N HIS A 531 -1.42 4.95 29.63
CA HIS A 531 -2.61 5.29 28.85
C HIS A 531 -2.25 6.25 27.70
N LEU A 532 -2.26 5.75 26.48
CA LEU A 532 -1.98 6.50 25.27
C LEU A 532 -3.28 7.09 24.67
N PRO A 533 -3.23 8.33 24.14
CA PRO A 533 -4.36 8.92 23.42
C PRO A 533 -4.59 8.20 22.08
N THR A 534 -5.73 8.46 21.45
CA THR A 534 -6.08 7.88 20.13
C THR A 534 -5.99 8.91 19.00
N LYS A 535 -5.81 8.43 17.76
CA LYS A 535 -5.94 9.20 16.51
C LYS A 535 -6.77 8.38 15.51
N ASP A 536 -7.61 9.03 14.72
CA ASP A 536 -8.52 8.38 13.76
C ASP A 536 -8.29 8.73 12.28
N ASP A 537 -7.65 9.86 11.98
CA ASP A 537 -7.44 10.40 10.63
C ASP A 537 -5.99 10.18 10.13
N ASP A 538 -5.61 10.82 9.02
CA ASP A 538 -4.26 10.75 8.44
C ASP A 538 -3.33 11.87 8.94
N PHE A 539 -2.10 11.88 8.43
CA PHE A 539 -1.12 12.96 8.62
C PHE A 539 -0.85 13.71 7.30
N PHE A 540 -1.85 13.80 6.42
CA PHE A 540 -1.74 14.53 5.16
C PHE A 540 -2.56 15.84 5.19
N PRO A 541 -2.11 16.90 4.49
CA PRO A 541 -0.79 17.03 3.86
C PRO A 541 0.31 17.35 4.88
N TYR A 542 1.53 16.88 4.62
CA TYR A 542 2.71 17.28 5.40
C TYR A 542 3.13 18.71 5.09
N ALA A 543 3.44 19.47 6.15
CA ALA A 543 4.10 20.77 6.05
C ALA A 543 5.19 20.91 7.12
N SER A 544 6.40 21.20 6.68
CA SER A 544 7.55 21.44 7.57
C SER A 544 7.56 22.86 8.17
N SER A 545 6.85 23.79 7.53
CA SER A 545 6.71 25.17 7.99
C SER A 545 5.44 25.80 7.39
N ASN A 546 5.10 27.02 7.82
CA ASN A 546 3.91 27.75 7.36
C ASN A 546 3.82 27.93 5.82
N THR A 547 4.94 27.92 5.10
CA THR A 547 4.98 28.12 3.65
C THR A 547 5.56 26.94 2.87
N SER A 548 5.74 25.79 3.53
CA SER A 548 6.41 24.62 2.96
C SER A 548 5.50 23.41 3.04
N TYR A 549 4.44 23.41 2.24
CA TYR A 549 3.57 22.25 2.03
C TYR A 549 4.18 21.32 0.99
N TRP A 550 4.31 20.04 1.33
CA TRP A 550 4.95 19.05 0.49
C TRP A 550 3.91 18.35 -0.39
N THR A 551 3.08 19.11 -1.09
CA THR A 551 2.03 18.56 -1.97
C THR A 551 2.45 18.50 -3.44
N GLY A 552 3.59 19.12 -3.80
CA GLY A 552 4.10 19.10 -5.18
C GLY A 552 4.46 17.70 -5.66
N TYR A 553 5.02 16.86 -4.78
CA TYR A 553 5.44 15.50 -5.15
C TYR A 553 4.27 14.57 -5.50
N PHE A 554 3.04 14.94 -5.11
CA PHE A 554 1.84 14.22 -5.54
C PHE A 554 1.73 14.18 -7.08
N THR A 555 2.30 15.17 -7.78
CA THR A 555 2.28 15.25 -9.25
C THR A 555 3.66 15.12 -9.90
N SER A 556 4.75 15.50 -9.22
CA SER A 556 6.12 15.48 -9.78
C SER A 556 6.42 14.20 -10.58
N ARG A 557 6.97 14.34 -11.78
CA ARG A 557 7.27 13.22 -12.72
C ARG A 557 6.05 12.33 -13.02
N PRO A 558 4.95 12.89 -13.55
CA PRO A 558 3.72 12.14 -13.77
C PRO A 558 3.89 10.98 -14.77
N THR A 559 4.80 11.10 -15.74
CA THR A 559 5.12 10.01 -16.67
C THR A 559 5.71 8.79 -15.97
N LEU A 560 6.63 8.98 -15.00
CA LEU A 560 7.16 7.88 -14.20
C LEU A 560 6.05 7.25 -13.34
N LYS A 561 5.19 8.07 -12.71
CA LYS A 561 4.04 7.56 -11.94
C LYS A 561 3.14 6.67 -12.81
N GLY A 562 2.83 7.09 -14.04
CA GLY A 562 2.09 6.28 -15.02
C GLY A 562 2.79 4.96 -15.34
N MET A 563 4.10 5.01 -15.65
CA MET A 563 4.90 3.82 -15.93
C MET A 563 4.92 2.81 -14.77
N ILE A 564 4.92 3.28 -13.52
CA ILE A 564 4.85 2.43 -12.33
C ILE A 564 3.49 1.72 -12.25
N ARG A 565 2.38 2.39 -12.59
CA ARG A 565 1.03 1.79 -12.62
C ARG A 565 0.90 0.73 -13.72
N ASP A 566 1.48 0.99 -14.90
CA ASP A 566 1.53 0.02 -15.99
C ASP A 566 2.36 -1.22 -15.59
N ALA A 567 3.51 -1.02 -14.92
CA ALA A 567 4.38 -2.09 -14.49
C ALA A 567 3.73 -2.95 -13.39
N SER A 568 3.03 -2.30 -12.45
CA SER A 568 2.23 -2.95 -11.42
C SER A 568 1.17 -3.86 -12.04
N SER A 569 0.41 -3.35 -13.01
CA SER A 569 -0.64 -4.11 -13.69
C SER A 569 -0.07 -5.31 -14.44
N LEU A 570 1.05 -5.13 -15.14
CA LEU A 570 1.72 -6.23 -15.82
C LEU A 570 2.25 -7.29 -14.83
N LEU A 571 2.82 -6.87 -13.70
CA LEU A 571 3.27 -7.79 -12.65
C LEU A 571 2.12 -8.63 -12.08
N GLN A 572 0.97 -8.01 -11.82
CA GLN A 572 -0.21 -8.73 -11.34
C GLN A 572 -0.70 -9.76 -12.36
N LEU A 573 -0.76 -9.38 -13.63
CA LEU A 573 -1.10 -10.32 -14.71
C LEU A 573 -0.09 -11.47 -14.79
N SER A 574 1.20 -11.17 -14.78
CA SER A 574 2.26 -12.20 -14.84
C SER A 574 2.17 -13.18 -13.67
N LYS A 575 1.97 -12.70 -12.44
CA LYS A 575 1.78 -13.56 -11.26
C LYS A 575 0.57 -14.49 -11.38
N GLN A 576 -0.55 -13.97 -11.89
CA GLN A 576 -1.76 -14.78 -12.09
C GLN A 576 -1.55 -15.86 -13.15
N LEU A 577 -0.91 -15.50 -14.26
CA LEU A 577 -0.64 -16.44 -15.34
C LEU A 577 0.37 -17.52 -14.92
N ASP A 578 1.43 -17.13 -14.23
CA ASP A 578 2.44 -18.04 -13.70
C ASP A 578 1.82 -19.06 -12.72
N ALA A 579 1.02 -18.57 -11.77
CA ALA A 579 0.31 -19.44 -10.81
C ALA A 579 -0.70 -20.41 -11.46
N LEU A 580 -1.25 -20.07 -12.63
CA LEU A 580 -2.19 -20.93 -13.36
C LEU A 580 -1.49 -21.95 -14.27
N ALA A 581 -0.35 -21.58 -14.84
CA ALA A 581 0.32 -22.38 -15.87
C ALA A 581 1.46 -23.25 -15.31
N ASP A 582 1.90 -23.04 -14.06
CA ASP A 582 2.99 -23.78 -13.40
C ASP A 582 4.23 -23.88 -14.30
N LEU A 583 4.72 -22.72 -14.75
CA LEU A 583 5.71 -22.61 -15.81
C LEU A 583 7.12 -23.08 -15.41
N GLY A 584 7.36 -23.27 -14.11
CA GLY A 584 8.62 -23.74 -13.57
C GLY A 584 9.64 -22.63 -13.27
N PRO A 585 10.85 -23.01 -12.83
CA PRO A 585 11.78 -22.13 -12.11
C PRO A 585 12.47 -21.05 -12.95
N GLU A 586 12.48 -21.17 -14.28
CA GLU A 586 13.02 -20.10 -15.15
C GLU A 586 12.08 -18.89 -15.21
N ASP A 587 10.76 -19.12 -15.30
CA ASP A 587 9.78 -18.04 -15.37
C ASP A 587 9.51 -17.41 -13.98
N ASP A 588 9.73 -18.15 -12.89
CA ASP A 588 9.83 -17.61 -11.52
C ASP A 588 10.89 -16.48 -11.41
N ALA A 589 12.01 -16.61 -12.13
CA ALA A 589 13.09 -15.63 -12.11
C ALA A 589 12.72 -14.34 -12.87
N ASP A 590 11.92 -14.46 -13.94
CA ASP A 590 11.40 -13.33 -14.71
C ASP A 590 10.37 -12.55 -13.88
N VAL A 591 9.43 -13.24 -13.21
CA VAL A 591 8.46 -12.63 -12.29
C VAL A 591 9.16 -11.97 -11.10
N GLU A 592 10.22 -12.60 -10.56
CA GLU A 592 11.00 -11.99 -9.48
C GLU A 592 11.71 -10.71 -9.94
N THR A 593 12.23 -10.67 -11.18
CA THR A 593 12.85 -9.47 -11.75
C THR A 593 11.84 -8.32 -11.83
N MET A 594 10.63 -8.61 -12.30
CA MET A 594 9.54 -7.63 -12.34
C MET A 594 9.13 -7.16 -10.93
N ALA A 595 9.03 -8.09 -9.99
CA ALA A 595 8.69 -7.80 -8.59
C ALA A 595 9.73 -6.87 -7.95
N ARG A 596 11.03 -7.13 -8.14
CA ARG A 596 12.11 -6.29 -7.61
C ARG A 596 12.11 -4.89 -8.21
N ALA A 597 11.83 -4.75 -9.50
CA ALA A 597 11.75 -3.43 -10.16
C ALA A 597 10.53 -2.63 -9.68
N SER A 598 9.36 -3.27 -9.63
CA SER A 598 8.11 -2.64 -9.15
C SER A 598 8.21 -2.26 -7.67
N ALA A 599 8.79 -3.13 -6.84
CA ALA A 599 9.04 -2.88 -5.43
C ALA A 599 10.00 -1.71 -5.21
N LEU A 600 11.10 -1.67 -5.97
CA LEU A 600 12.06 -0.56 -5.92
C LEU A 600 11.40 0.78 -6.24
N ALA A 601 10.52 0.80 -7.25
CA ALA A 601 9.85 2.01 -7.69
C ALA A 601 8.87 2.58 -6.65
N GLN A 602 8.53 1.85 -5.58
CA GLN A 602 7.69 2.35 -4.50
C GLN A 602 8.45 3.19 -3.47
N HIS A 603 9.79 3.22 -3.52
CA HIS A 603 10.61 4.01 -2.60
C HIS A 603 10.16 5.48 -2.58
N HIS A 604 10.27 6.12 -1.41
CA HIS A 604 9.78 7.47 -1.19
C HIS A 604 10.53 8.58 -1.96
N ASP A 605 11.58 8.27 -2.73
CA ASP A 605 12.13 9.16 -3.76
C ASP A 605 11.91 8.71 -5.20
N ALA A 606 11.37 7.51 -5.40
CA ALA A 606 11.09 6.94 -6.71
C ALA A 606 9.70 7.37 -7.20
N VAL A 607 8.62 6.79 -6.67
CA VAL A 607 7.24 7.09 -7.12
C VAL A 607 6.86 8.55 -6.88
N THR A 608 7.42 9.17 -5.85
CA THR A 608 7.22 10.59 -5.51
C THR A 608 7.83 11.52 -6.56
N GLY A 609 8.85 11.05 -7.27
CA GLY A 609 9.59 11.80 -8.27
C GLY A 609 10.57 12.82 -7.68
N THR A 610 10.99 12.66 -6.43
CA THR A 610 11.92 13.57 -5.73
C THR A 610 13.40 13.21 -5.92
N ALA A 611 13.72 12.06 -6.52
CA ALA A 611 15.09 11.72 -6.90
C ALA A 611 15.67 12.62 -8.02
N LYS A 612 17.02 12.66 -8.11
CA LYS A 612 17.74 13.30 -9.21
C LYS A 612 17.44 12.61 -10.55
N GLU A 613 17.53 13.39 -11.62
CA GLU A 613 17.22 12.95 -12.99
C GLU A 613 17.95 11.66 -13.41
N ASN A 614 19.24 11.52 -13.09
CA ASN A 614 20.00 10.29 -13.40
C ASN A 614 19.50 9.06 -12.63
N VAL A 615 18.90 9.26 -11.46
CA VAL A 615 18.32 8.20 -10.63
C VAL A 615 16.93 7.84 -11.14
N THR A 616 16.11 8.84 -11.50
CA THR A 616 14.83 8.64 -12.19
C THR A 616 15.01 7.77 -13.44
N ARG A 617 16.01 8.07 -14.28
CA ARG A 617 16.34 7.24 -15.45
C ARG A 617 16.77 5.81 -15.11
N ASP A 618 17.38 5.59 -13.94
CA ASP A 618 17.70 4.24 -13.47
C ASP A 618 16.43 3.48 -13.08
N TYR A 619 15.46 4.12 -12.42
CA TYR A 619 14.15 3.51 -12.15
C TYR A 619 13.41 3.17 -13.45
N GLU A 620 13.33 4.12 -14.38
CA GLU A 620 12.70 3.91 -15.70
C GLU A 620 13.38 2.75 -16.45
N LYS A 621 14.71 2.69 -16.45
CA LYS A 621 15.47 1.59 -17.06
C LYS A 621 15.11 0.24 -16.42
N ARG A 622 15.03 0.16 -15.10
CA ARG A 622 14.69 -1.09 -14.39
C ARG A 622 13.25 -1.52 -14.65
N LEU A 623 12.32 -0.57 -14.67
CA LEU A 623 10.93 -0.83 -15.05
C LEU A 623 10.84 -1.28 -16.52
N ALA A 624 11.58 -0.66 -17.44
CA ALA A 624 11.62 -1.07 -18.85
C ALA A 624 12.15 -2.50 -19.04
N ILE A 625 13.16 -2.90 -18.26
CA ILE A 625 13.63 -4.29 -18.22
C ILE A 625 12.51 -5.21 -17.73
N ALA A 626 11.82 -4.84 -16.63
CA ALA A 626 10.68 -5.60 -16.13
C ALA A 626 9.54 -5.75 -17.15
N PHE A 627 9.21 -4.69 -17.90
CA PHE A 627 8.24 -4.77 -18.98
C PHE A 627 8.63 -5.81 -20.04
N LYS A 628 9.90 -5.77 -20.46
CA LYS A 628 10.40 -6.71 -21.47
C LYS A 628 10.29 -8.16 -21.00
N GLU A 629 10.65 -8.44 -19.74
CA GLU A 629 10.51 -9.80 -19.19
C GLU A 629 9.03 -10.22 -19.10
N GLY A 630 8.14 -9.32 -18.65
CA GLY A 630 6.71 -9.59 -18.59
C GLY A 630 6.08 -9.86 -19.96
N GLU A 631 6.49 -9.13 -21.00
CA GLU A 631 6.04 -9.39 -22.38
C GLU A 631 6.51 -10.74 -22.90
N VAL A 632 7.77 -11.12 -22.64
CA VAL A 632 8.32 -12.44 -23.01
C VAL A 632 7.54 -13.55 -22.31
N GLY A 633 7.30 -13.42 -21.00
CA GLY A 633 6.48 -14.35 -20.22
C GLY A 633 5.07 -14.49 -20.79
N ALA A 634 4.38 -13.37 -21.04
CA ALA A 634 3.03 -13.37 -21.61
C ALA A 634 2.97 -14.03 -23.01
N VAL A 635 4.00 -13.86 -23.85
CA VAL A 635 4.08 -14.51 -25.17
C VAL A 635 4.30 -16.02 -25.04
N LYS A 636 5.21 -16.47 -24.17
CA LYS A 636 5.43 -17.91 -23.90
C LYS A 636 4.15 -18.57 -23.37
N LEU A 637 3.47 -17.90 -22.44
CA LEU A 637 2.20 -18.33 -21.86
C LEU A 637 1.08 -18.44 -22.89
N ARG A 638 0.99 -17.52 -23.86
CA ARG A 638 0.03 -17.61 -24.97
C ARG A 638 0.25 -18.85 -25.85
N VAL A 639 1.48 -19.34 -25.96
CA VAL A 639 1.81 -20.58 -26.67
C VAL A 639 1.43 -21.80 -25.84
N ASN A 640 1.74 -21.81 -24.54
CA ASN A 640 1.43 -22.94 -23.65
C ASN A 640 -0.08 -23.07 -23.36
N LEU A 641 -0.82 -21.97 -23.17
CA LEU A 641 -2.29 -21.99 -23.04
C LEU A 641 -2.97 -22.51 -24.31
N LYS A 642 -2.41 -22.23 -25.51
CA LYS A 642 -2.90 -22.87 -26.74
C LYS A 642 -2.71 -24.37 -26.70
N ILE A 643 -1.58 -24.87 -26.20
CA ILE A 643 -1.31 -26.31 -26.08
C ILE A 643 -2.23 -26.96 -25.04
N PHE A 644 -2.49 -26.27 -23.92
CA PHE A 644 -3.36 -26.75 -22.84
C PHE A 644 -4.86 -26.74 -23.21
N ILE A 645 -5.27 -25.89 -24.15
CA ILE A 645 -6.64 -25.87 -24.71
C ILE A 645 -6.80 -26.89 -25.86
N ILE A 646 -5.70 -27.28 -26.51
CA ILE A 646 -5.70 -28.24 -27.62
C ILE A 646 -5.61 -29.70 -27.13
N ASN A 647 -4.98 -29.94 -25.98
CA ASN A 647 -5.01 -31.23 -25.26
C ASN A 647 -6.22 -31.32 -24.34
#